data_AF-A0A2H5WQB1-F1
#
_entry.id   AF-A0A2H5WQB1-F1
#
_cell.length_a   1.000
_cell.length_b   1.000
_cell.length_c   1.000
_cell.angle_alpha   90.00
_cell.angle_beta   90.00
_cell.angle_gamma   90.00
#
_symmetry.space_group_name_H-M   'P 1'
#
loop_
_entity.id
_entity.type
_entity.pdbx_description
1 polymer ?
#
loop_
_entity_poly.entity_id
_entity_poly.type
_entity_poly.pdbx_seq_one_letter_code
_entity_poly.pdbx_strand_id
1 'polypeptide(L)'
;MRLSCRGTVLWGMVSFFALASPQVADFEQPITFRQPAITVKQLLETLSRQTGVRLTAAPPIRDEFVLVAVEAMPLKELMEHLAYVTDGEWVEQEDGSHRLTRTPRVAQRRRAEDDAQILQRWRELFFSERFRALAEPLTAEQLRTQFSQMRQAIRNALDKHDPTQRGLDSETHSTVERAFNAMNPEYRLIARLLQRIDSKRLLEIPVGEKRVFSNVPGRYLTPFGFSVQPLLEQYLRERELLRTLWRSAEGFDEGLWNDFQSRYHSYFSGYFEAREAMKAEGIYSRVYLEVRRDSVAFLLVTLGLTDESQQAFRITYSLNEEIAALEEALDEPKLPAIDKIEWSEQTRQFGDAARAFFRMAEAEALPALLDPARTELLTLVPSDVLLTYAQHKKKNLVALVSESLASLTISYLEGRASPNLCISNLMATYDERETERAVSLRPKWSSYGWFPGVDRNALSRLMHQILKDKHLRLPHLLEFAVITRNARSRLARTWVRLLVEDFHIFATMSSRMPAFLLSLTPAQLQALLEGDSIALRQLPRSSREQLLKELYYVYDSTSARLDQKTDESLPEALNTPLYGWLHSLFPNGIPEDAQISLSATTNLGAFTARRAGVWSSFCDALRLAMIERYAQSESTSQSINDFSQREYERYRTAVMSLVNEKRYALTVRVGAFTISISEWDTGLTDFERVAGVEPFTLENLPEEFRKQVDKYKQHFFRDALEDS
;
A
#
# COMPACT_ATOMS: atom_id res chain seq x y z
N MET A 1 76.85 -11.94 70.65
CA MET A 1 77.46 -12.21 69.32
C MET A 1 76.95 -11.14 68.36
N ARG A 2 77.82 -10.66 67.47
CA ARG A 2 77.78 -9.36 66.75
C ARG A 2 76.71 -9.21 65.64
N LEU A 3 76.46 -7.93 65.28
CA LEU A 3 75.97 -7.30 64.02
C LEU A 3 74.43 -7.30 63.79
N SER A 4 73.72 -6.16 63.77
CA SER A 4 73.73 -5.00 62.83
C SER A 4 72.97 -5.26 61.52
N CYS A 5 71.82 -4.59 61.30
CA CYS A 5 71.62 -3.61 60.21
C CYS A 5 70.17 -3.06 60.12
N ARG A 6 70.08 -1.84 59.56
CA ARG A 6 68.97 -0.87 59.43
C ARG A 6 67.86 -1.28 58.44
N GLY A 7 66.67 -0.66 58.53
CA GLY A 7 65.73 -0.55 57.40
C GLY A 7 64.30 -0.05 57.68
N THR A 8 64.10 1.27 57.67
CA THR A 8 63.04 2.09 57.02
C THR A 8 61.58 1.57 56.80
N VAL A 9 60.62 2.29 57.43
CA VAL A 9 59.27 2.79 56.98
C VAL A 9 58.29 1.88 56.21
N LEU A 10 57.07 1.72 56.74
CA LEU A 10 55.82 1.92 55.97
C LEU A 10 54.62 2.20 56.90
N TRP A 11 54.04 3.39 56.80
CA TRP A 11 52.71 3.72 57.33
C TRP A 11 51.66 3.04 56.44
N GLY A 12 50.88 2.11 57.00
CA GLY A 12 49.73 1.52 56.32
C GLY A 12 48.57 2.51 56.26
N MET A 13 48.30 3.06 55.08
CA MET A 13 47.00 3.65 54.75
C MET A 13 45.98 2.51 54.63
N VAL A 14 45.08 2.41 55.59
CA VAL A 14 43.84 1.65 55.46
C VAL A 14 42.90 2.47 54.57
N SER A 15 42.80 2.08 53.30
CA SER A 15 41.77 2.60 52.40
C SER A 15 40.41 2.14 52.90
N PHE A 16 39.61 3.08 53.43
CA PHE A 16 38.18 2.91 53.58
C PHE A 16 37.57 2.69 52.19
N PHE A 17 37.03 1.50 51.95
CA PHE A 17 36.04 1.30 50.90
C PHE A 17 34.84 2.20 51.23
N ALA A 18 34.66 3.27 50.46
CA ALA A 18 33.42 4.01 50.45
C ALA A 18 32.33 3.08 49.92
N LEU A 19 31.52 2.54 50.82
CA LEU A 19 30.22 1.96 50.49
C LEU A 19 29.42 3.06 49.81
N ALA A 20 29.18 2.92 48.51
CA ALA A 20 28.29 3.78 47.76
C ALA A 20 26.90 3.67 48.39
N SER A 21 26.50 4.70 49.14
CA SER A 21 25.11 4.85 49.57
C SER A 21 24.20 4.80 48.34
N PRO A 22 23.04 4.12 48.41
CA PRO A 22 22.06 4.18 47.33
C PRO A 22 21.69 5.64 47.12
N GLN A 23 22.14 6.21 45.99
CA GLN A 23 21.74 7.54 45.57
C GLN A 23 20.22 7.50 45.39
N VAL A 24 19.49 8.25 46.23
CA VAL A 24 18.06 8.46 46.05
C VAL A 24 17.87 9.05 44.66
N ALA A 25 17.14 8.34 43.80
CA ALA A 25 16.92 8.76 42.42
C ALA A 25 16.25 10.15 42.39
N ASP A 26 16.97 11.15 41.84
CA ASP A 26 16.44 12.50 41.68
C ASP A 26 15.67 12.60 40.36
N PHE A 27 14.39 12.27 40.41
CA PHE A 27 13.50 12.32 39.24
C PHE A 27 13.09 13.76 38.84
N GLU A 28 13.40 14.75 39.68
CA GLU A 28 13.09 16.16 39.40
C GLU A 28 14.27 16.88 38.73
N GLN A 29 15.41 16.20 38.56
CA GLN A 29 16.56 16.76 37.86
C GLN A 29 16.16 17.22 36.44
N PRO A 30 16.43 18.50 36.09
CA PRO A 30 16.09 19.03 34.78
C PRO A 30 17.00 18.45 33.70
N ILE A 31 16.39 17.95 32.64
CA ILE A 31 17.04 17.35 31.47
C ILE A 31 16.94 18.33 30.31
N THR A 32 18.11 18.66 29.77
CA THR A 32 18.24 19.27 28.45
C THR A 32 18.88 18.25 27.52
N PHE A 33 18.15 17.86 26.50
CA PHE A 33 18.59 16.85 25.55
C PHE A 33 18.10 17.22 24.15
N ARG A 34 19.01 17.32 23.19
CA ARG A 34 18.68 17.60 21.80
C ARG A 34 19.63 16.85 20.88
N GLN A 35 19.13 15.77 20.29
CA GLN A 35 19.85 14.96 19.31
C GLN A 35 18.89 14.53 18.19
N PRO A 36 19.41 14.15 17.01
CA PRO A 36 18.63 13.40 16.01
C PRO A 36 18.05 12.12 16.60
N ALA A 37 17.16 11.44 15.87
CA ALA A 37 16.59 10.19 16.34
C ALA A 37 17.70 9.17 16.67
N ILE A 38 17.56 8.51 17.82
CA ILE A 38 18.46 7.45 18.29
C ILE A 38 17.62 6.30 18.83
N THR A 39 18.25 5.14 19.01
CA THR A 39 17.53 4.02 19.65
C THR A 39 17.17 4.35 21.09
N VAL A 40 16.04 3.83 21.59
CA VAL A 40 15.66 3.97 22.99
C VAL A 40 16.79 3.49 23.91
N LYS A 41 17.48 2.40 23.54
CA LYS A 41 18.66 1.92 24.28
C LYS A 41 19.71 3.02 24.47
N GLN A 42 20.16 3.64 23.36
CA GLN A 42 21.19 4.68 23.41
C GLN A 42 20.74 5.92 24.18
N LEU A 43 19.46 6.29 24.06
CA LEU A 43 18.87 7.39 24.83
C LEU A 43 18.95 7.09 26.32
N LEU A 44 18.47 5.92 26.76
CA LEU A 44 18.43 5.56 28.18
C LEU A 44 19.83 5.37 28.77
N GLU A 45 20.79 4.85 28.01
CA GLU A 45 22.20 4.81 28.42
C GLU A 45 22.79 6.22 28.63
N THR A 46 22.40 7.18 27.81
CA THR A 46 22.85 8.57 27.93
C THR A 46 22.18 9.27 29.12
N LEU A 47 20.87 9.12 29.28
CA LEU A 47 20.15 9.66 30.43
C LEU A 47 20.67 9.06 31.74
N SER A 48 20.93 7.75 31.78
CA SER A 48 21.47 7.11 32.99
C SER A 48 22.83 7.68 33.40
N ARG A 49 23.70 7.98 32.42
CA ARG A 49 24.99 8.63 32.70
C ARG A 49 24.83 10.08 33.17
N GLN A 50 23.81 10.79 32.70
CA GLN A 50 23.54 12.18 33.06
C GLN A 50 22.90 12.33 34.43
N THR A 51 22.05 11.39 34.84
CA THR A 51 21.22 11.53 36.05
C THR A 51 21.62 10.61 37.19
N GLY A 52 22.45 9.59 36.92
CA GLY A 52 22.76 8.53 37.88
C GLY A 52 21.62 7.53 38.11
N VAL A 53 20.43 7.78 37.54
CA VAL A 53 19.30 6.84 37.59
C VAL A 53 19.49 5.75 36.54
N ARG A 54 19.50 4.48 36.95
CA ARG A 54 19.71 3.38 36.02
C ARG A 54 18.43 3.09 35.22
N LEU A 55 18.41 3.53 33.95
CA LEU A 55 17.31 3.35 33.02
C LEU A 55 17.66 2.32 31.95
N THR A 56 16.74 1.38 31.68
CA THR A 56 16.92 0.35 30.66
C THR A 56 15.62 0.14 29.87
N ALA A 57 15.70 -0.51 28.70
CA ALA A 57 14.52 -0.90 27.93
C ALA A 57 14.58 -2.39 27.53
N ALA A 58 13.42 -3.04 27.54
CA ALA A 58 13.27 -4.41 27.06
C ALA A 58 13.08 -4.45 25.52
N PRO A 59 13.45 -5.53 24.83
CA PRO A 59 12.99 -5.77 23.45
C PRO A 59 11.45 -5.83 23.39
N PRO A 60 10.81 -5.38 22.29
CA PRO A 60 11.42 -4.72 21.14
C PRO A 60 11.69 -3.21 21.34
N ILE A 61 11.11 -2.57 22.38
CA ILE A 61 11.20 -1.12 22.63
C ILE A 61 12.64 -0.60 22.56
N ARG A 62 13.60 -1.32 23.12
CA ARG A 62 15.00 -0.89 23.15
C ARG A 62 15.59 -0.55 21.76
N ASP A 63 15.09 -1.21 20.72
CA ASP A 63 15.58 -1.14 19.34
C ASP A 63 14.73 -0.15 18.50
N GLU A 64 13.68 0.44 19.08
CA GLU A 64 12.87 1.47 18.44
C GLU A 64 13.59 2.83 18.43
N PHE A 65 13.32 3.66 17.42
CA PHE A 65 13.93 4.98 17.27
C PHE A 65 13.05 6.07 17.88
N VAL A 66 13.64 6.89 18.74
CA VAL A 66 12.98 8.03 19.38
C VAL A 66 13.76 9.30 19.10
N LEU A 67 13.02 10.39 18.93
CA LEU A 67 13.54 11.74 18.81
C LEU A 67 13.13 12.52 20.06
N VAL A 68 14.13 13.01 20.79
CA VAL A 68 13.94 13.80 22.01
C VAL A 68 14.65 15.15 21.83
N ALA A 69 13.86 16.22 21.90
CA ALA A 69 14.35 17.60 21.89
C ALA A 69 13.65 18.35 23.03
N VAL A 70 14.26 18.33 24.20
CA VAL A 70 13.70 18.89 25.44
C VAL A 70 14.69 19.86 26.07
N GLU A 71 14.18 20.93 26.66
CA GLU A 71 14.92 21.91 27.44
C GLU A 71 14.37 21.95 28.86
N ALA A 72 15.27 21.77 29.84
CA ALA A 72 14.98 21.82 31.28
C ALA A 72 13.74 21.00 31.72
N MET A 73 13.46 19.87 31.08
CA MET A 73 12.33 18.99 31.41
C MET A 73 12.69 18.06 32.57
N PRO A 74 11.90 17.98 33.65
CA PRO A 74 12.14 17.00 34.72
C PRO A 74 12.25 15.57 34.18
N LEU A 75 13.20 14.78 34.70
CA LEU A 75 13.41 13.40 34.25
C LEU A 75 12.12 12.57 34.31
N LYS A 76 11.33 12.73 35.36
CA LYS A 76 10.03 12.07 35.51
C LYS A 76 9.07 12.37 34.37
N GLU A 77 8.95 13.65 34.02
CA GLU A 77 8.09 14.13 32.92
C GLU A 77 8.58 13.53 31.59
N LEU A 78 9.89 13.53 31.33
CA LEU A 78 10.47 12.87 30.14
C LEU A 78 10.17 11.36 30.11
N MET A 79 10.30 10.68 31.25
CA MET A 79 9.96 9.26 31.38
C MET A 79 8.48 9.00 31.03
N GLU A 80 7.56 9.83 31.48
CA GLU A 80 6.12 9.74 31.16
C GLU A 80 5.83 9.96 29.67
N HIS A 81 6.52 10.90 29.03
CA HIS A 81 6.43 11.11 27.59
C HIS A 81 7.01 9.94 26.79
N LEU A 82 8.15 9.39 27.21
CA LEU A 82 8.76 8.20 26.59
C LEU A 82 7.84 6.98 26.71
N ALA A 83 7.26 6.75 27.88
CA ALA A 83 6.29 5.67 28.08
C ALA A 83 5.07 5.82 27.17
N TYR A 84 4.56 7.04 27.01
CA TYR A 84 3.45 7.30 26.09
C TYR A 84 3.81 7.02 24.63
N VAL A 85 4.90 7.58 24.09
CA VAL A 85 5.21 7.44 22.66
C VAL A 85 5.63 6.04 22.27
N THR A 86 6.16 5.25 23.22
CA THR A 86 6.57 3.85 22.99
C THR A 86 5.48 2.85 23.35
N ASP A 87 4.30 3.27 23.81
CA ASP A 87 3.30 2.37 24.41
C ASP A 87 3.94 1.44 25.46
N GLY A 88 4.79 2.01 26.31
CA GLY A 88 5.50 1.31 27.37
C GLY A 88 4.96 1.63 28.75
N GLU A 89 5.43 0.87 29.73
CA GLU A 89 5.37 1.22 31.14
C GLU A 89 6.74 1.04 31.79
N TRP A 90 7.02 1.87 32.80
CA TRP A 90 8.22 1.77 33.61
C TRP A 90 8.00 0.76 34.74
N VAL A 91 8.87 -0.23 34.82
CA VAL A 91 8.85 -1.25 35.87
C VAL A 91 10.13 -1.12 36.70
N GLU A 92 9.98 -0.78 37.97
CA GLU A 92 11.09 -0.80 38.93
C GLU A 92 11.59 -2.24 39.11
N GLN A 93 12.90 -2.41 39.10
CA GLN A 93 13.59 -3.67 39.28
C GLN A 93 14.09 -3.79 40.72
N GLU A 94 14.39 -5.01 41.17
CA GLU A 94 14.90 -5.27 42.53
C GLU A 94 16.22 -4.53 42.83
N ASP A 95 17.01 -4.23 41.81
CA ASP A 95 18.27 -3.48 41.92
C ASP A 95 18.08 -1.96 41.90
N GLY A 96 16.84 -1.46 41.99
CA GLY A 96 16.48 -0.04 41.94
C GLY A 96 16.55 0.57 40.55
N SER A 97 16.80 -0.22 39.49
CA SER A 97 16.75 0.27 38.11
C SER A 97 15.31 0.36 37.58
N HIS A 98 15.06 1.23 36.61
CA HIS A 98 13.77 1.34 35.94
C HIS A 98 13.87 0.77 34.53
N ARG A 99 13.01 -0.20 34.22
CA ARG A 99 12.96 -0.85 32.92
C ARG A 99 11.71 -0.44 32.16
N LEU A 100 11.87 0.25 31.03
CA LEU A 100 10.79 0.53 30.09
C LEU A 100 10.44 -0.75 29.32
N THR A 101 9.18 -1.16 29.35
CA THR A 101 8.73 -2.39 28.71
C THR A 101 7.30 -2.29 28.23
N ARG A 102 6.99 -3.03 27.16
CA ARG A 102 5.62 -3.23 26.68
C ARG A 102 5.09 -4.52 27.27
N THR A 103 4.45 -4.45 28.43
CA THR A 103 3.86 -5.65 29.04
C THR A 103 2.64 -6.12 28.23
N PRO A 104 2.23 -7.40 28.36
CA PRO A 104 1.01 -7.89 27.72
C PRO A 104 -0.23 -7.05 28.06
N ARG A 105 -0.30 -6.50 29.28
CA ARG A 105 -1.38 -5.60 29.72
C ARG A 105 -1.40 -4.31 28.90
N VAL A 106 -0.25 -3.65 28.76
CA VAL A 106 -0.15 -2.40 27.98
C VAL A 106 -0.43 -2.68 26.51
N ALA A 107 0.10 -3.78 25.97
CA ALA A 107 -0.14 -4.20 24.60
C ALA A 107 -1.63 -4.42 24.31
N GLN A 108 -2.32 -5.18 25.18
CA GLN A 108 -3.74 -5.46 25.05
C GLN A 108 -4.60 -4.21 25.22
N ARG A 109 -4.28 -3.34 26.18
CA ARG A 109 -4.99 -2.07 26.39
C ARG A 109 -4.89 -1.19 25.15
N ARG A 110 -3.68 -0.99 24.62
CA ARG A 110 -3.48 -0.16 23.43
C ARG A 110 -4.17 -0.75 22.20
N ARG A 111 -4.13 -2.08 22.03
CA ARG A 111 -4.89 -2.75 20.98
C ARG A 111 -6.39 -2.48 21.10
N ALA A 112 -6.94 -2.58 22.31
CA ALA A 112 -8.35 -2.29 22.55
C ALA A 112 -8.72 -0.82 22.30
N GLU A 113 -7.84 0.13 22.61
CA GLU A 113 -8.02 1.55 22.29
C GLU A 113 -8.04 1.79 20.77
N ASP A 114 -7.06 1.24 20.04
CA ASP A 114 -7.01 1.32 18.57
C ASP A 114 -8.27 0.69 17.95
N ASP A 115 -8.64 -0.52 18.41
CA ASP A 115 -9.82 -1.24 17.96
C ASP A 115 -11.11 -0.46 18.20
N ALA A 116 -11.25 0.19 19.36
CA ALA A 116 -12.41 1.00 19.70
C ALA A 116 -12.56 2.21 18.77
N GLN A 117 -11.46 2.91 18.47
CA GLN A 117 -11.45 4.04 17.55
C GLN A 117 -11.77 3.62 16.11
N ILE A 118 -11.23 2.48 15.64
CA ILE A 118 -11.54 1.94 14.31
C ILE A 118 -13.04 1.59 14.21
N LEU A 119 -13.58 0.91 15.23
CA LEU A 119 -15.00 0.55 15.27
C LEU A 119 -15.89 1.79 15.33
N GLN A 120 -15.49 2.83 16.06
CA GLN A 120 -16.21 4.10 16.08
C GLN A 120 -16.25 4.74 14.68
N ARG A 121 -15.10 4.85 14.00
CA ARG A 121 -15.01 5.40 12.64
C ARG A 121 -15.92 4.65 11.66
N TRP A 122 -15.91 3.32 11.69
CA TRP A 122 -16.79 2.53 10.83
C TRP A 122 -18.27 2.69 11.16
N ARG A 123 -18.62 2.85 12.44
CA ARG A 123 -20.02 3.16 12.83
C ARG A 123 -20.44 4.53 12.31
N GLU A 124 -19.62 5.55 12.50
CA GLU A 124 -19.89 6.90 11.98
C GLU A 124 -20.10 6.87 10.46
N LEU A 125 -19.26 6.11 9.74
CA LEU A 125 -19.41 5.87 8.30
C LEU A 125 -20.74 5.21 7.94
N PHE A 126 -21.03 4.02 8.48
CA PHE A 126 -22.22 3.23 8.12
C PHE A 126 -23.54 3.88 8.53
N PHE A 127 -23.50 4.84 9.45
CA PHE A 127 -24.67 5.58 9.93
C PHE A 127 -24.65 7.06 9.57
N SER A 128 -23.71 7.51 8.73
CA SER A 128 -23.73 8.84 8.13
C SER A 128 -24.99 9.04 7.27
N GLU A 129 -25.42 10.29 7.09
CA GLU A 129 -26.61 10.61 6.27
C GLU A 129 -26.48 10.08 4.84
N ARG A 130 -25.30 10.27 4.23
CA ARG A 130 -25.00 9.77 2.88
C ARG A 130 -25.14 8.25 2.78
N PHE A 131 -24.57 7.51 3.74
CA PHE A 131 -24.63 6.05 3.72
C PHE A 131 -26.04 5.53 4.05
N ARG A 132 -26.76 6.19 4.96
CA ARG A 132 -28.18 5.87 5.24
C ARG A 132 -29.06 6.08 4.02
N ALA A 133 -28.90 7.19 3.30
CA ALA A 133 -29.67 7.46 2.09
C ALA A 133 -29.46 6.40 0.99
N LEU A 134 -28.26 5.81 0.92
CA LEU A 134 -27.97 4.68 0.05
C LEU A 134 -28.67 3.39 0.52
N ALA A 135 -28.76 3.16 1.84
CA ALA A 135 -29.43 1.98 2.38
C ALA A 135 -30.97 2.02 2.26
N GLU A 136 -31.58 3.20 2.12
CA GLU A 136 -33.04 3.32 1.94
C GLU A 136 -33.53 2.66 0.64
N PRO A 137 -34.80 2.20 0.59
CA PRO A 137 -35.43 1.73 -0.64
C PRO A 137 -35.37 2.75 -1.78
N LEU A 138 -34.95 2.32 -2.97
CA LEU A 138 -34.97 3.16 -4.17
C LEU A 138 -36.41 3.40 -4.62
N THR A 139 -36.78 4.66 -4.78
CA THR A 139 -38.13 5.05 -5.25
C THR A 139 -38.12 5.53 -6.70
N ALA A 140 -39.28 5.48 -7.34
CA ALA A 140 -39.45 5.98 -8.71
C ALA A 140 -39.19 7.49 -8.80
N GLU A 141 -39.55 8.26 -7.77
CA GLU A 141 -39.29 9.69 -7.69
C GLU A 141 -37.78 9.97 -7.61
N GLN A 142 -37.06 9.27 -6.73
CA GLN A 142 -35.62 9.39 -6.63
C GLN A 142 -34.94 9.10 -7.98
N LEU A 143 -35.34 8.03 -8.66
CA LEU A 143 -34.81 7.70 -9.99
C LEU A 143 -35.05 8.82 -11.00
N ARG A 144 -36.28 9.35 -11.08
CA ARG A 144 -36.59 10.49 -11.98
C ARG A 144 -35.75 11.72 -11.65
N THR A 145 -35.57 12.02 -10.36
CA THR A 145 -34.71 13.13 -9.91
C THR A 145 -33.27 12.92 -10.36
N GLN A 146 -32.71 11.73 -10.17
CA GLN A 146 -31.33 11.41 -10.58
C GLN A 146 -31.16 11.47 -12.10
N PHE A 147 -32.08 10.89 -12.87
CA PHE A 147 -32.08 11.02 -14.34
C PHE A 147 -32.17 12.49 -14.77
N SER A 148 -33.00 13.29 -14.11
CA SER A 148 -33.13 14.72 -14.40
C SER A 148 -31.86 15.50 -14.09
N GLN A 149 -31.25 15.27 -12.92
CA GLN A 149 -29.99 15.90 -12.51
C GLN A 149 -28.86 15.54 -13.49
N MET A 150 -28.77 14.26 -13.87
CA MET A 150 -27.80 13.79 -14.85
C MET A 150 -28.01 14.42 -16.23
N ARG A 151 -29.25 14.44 -16.74
CA ARG A 151 -29.56 15.12 -18.01
C ARG A 151 -29.18 16.60 -17.96
N GLN A 152 -29.44 17.27 -16.85
CA GLN A 152 -29.08 18.68 -16.69
C GLN A 152 -27.56 18.88 -16.63
N ALA A 153 -26.83 18.05 -15.87
CA ALA A 153 -25.37 18.11 -15.80
C ALA A 153 -24.73 17.87 -17.17
N ILE A 154 -25.20 16.85 -17.90
CA ILE A 154 -24.74 16.54 -19.25
C ILE A 154 -25.05 17.68 -20.21
N ARG A 155 -26.29 18.19 -20.26
CA ARG A 155 -26.63 19.33 -21.13
C ARG A 155 -25.81 20.56 -20.82
N ASN A 156 -25.64 20.90 -19.55
CA ASN A 156 -24.82 22.03 -19.14
C ASN A 156 -23.37 21.87 -19.61
N ALA A 157 -22.80 20.66 -19.56
CA ALA A 157 -21.47 20.40 -20.08
C ALA A 157 -21.43 20.55 -21.60
N LEU A 158 -22.39 19.94 -22.31
CA LEU A 158 -22.50 20.03 -23.78
C LEU A 158 -22.70 21.48 -24.28
N ASP A 159 -23.46 22.30 -23.54
CA ASP A 159 -23.75 23.70 -23.87
C ASP A 159 -22.56 24.62 -23.57
N LYS A 160 -21.83 24.34 -22.47
CA LYS A 160 -20.60 25.05 -22.08
C LYS A 160 -19.35 24.50 -22.77
N HIS A 161 -19.52 23.57 -23.71
CA HIS A 161 -18.41 22.89 -24.34
C HIS A 161 -17.57 23.89 -25.13
N ASP A 162 -16.34 24.10 -24.67
CA ASP A 162 -15.30 24.72 -25.45
C ASP A 162 -14.71 23.64 -26.38
N PRO A 163 -14.73 23.81 -27.71
CA PRO A 163 -14.15 22.85 -28.66
C PRO A 163 -12.66 22.56 -28.41
N THR A 164 -11.98 23.46 -27.69
CA THR A 164 -10.58 23.27 -27.27
C THR A 164 -10.45 22.44 -25.98
N GLN A 165 -11.52 22.29 -25.19
CA GLN A 165 -11.58 21.44 -24.02
C GLN A 165 -12.15 20.06 -24.36
N ARG A 166 -11.24 19.09 -24.47
CA ARG A 166 -11.59 17.68 -24.73
C ARG A 166 -11.87 16.86 -23.45
N GLY A 167 -11.55 17.39 -22.26
CA GLY A 167 -11.75 16.73 -20.97
C GLY A 167 -12.97 17.25 -20.23
N LEU A 168 -13.67 16.35 -19.53
CA LEU A 168 -14.77 16.73 -18.66
C LEU A 168 -14.23 17.36 -17.37
N ASP A 169 -14.88 18.44 -16.91
CA ASP A 169 -14.52 19.04 -15.63
C ASP A 169 -14.85 18.09 -14.46
N SER A 170 -14.06 18.19 -13.39
CA SER A 170 -14.15 17.29 -12.23
C SER A 170 -15.52 17.37 -11.53
N GLU A 171 -16.15 18.54 -11.50
CA GLU A 171 -17.44 18.75 -10.85
C GLU A 171 -18.56 18.03 -11.61
N THR A 172 -18.59 18.16 -12.94
CA THR A 172 -19.53 17.44 -13.80
C THR A 172 -19.28 15.95 -13.72
N HIS A 173 -18.01 15.49 -13.80
CA HIS A 173 -17.67 14.07 -13.66
C HIS A 173 -18.22 13.51 -12.35
N SER A 174 -17.89 14.16 -11.22
CA SER A 174 -18.36 13.76 -9.89
C SER A 174 -19.88 13.78 -9.78
N THR A 175 -20.56 14.75 -10.39
CA THR A 175 -22.03 14.86 -10.35
C THR A 175 -22.70 13.71 -11.10
N VAL A 176 -22.22 13.40 -12.31
CA VAL A 176 -22.75 12.31 -13.14
C VAL A 176 -22.46 10.94 -12.50
N GLU A 177 -21.23 10.71 -12.01
CA GLU A 177 -20.87 9.45 -11.34
C GLU A 177 -21.71 9.25 -10.06
N ARG A 178 -21.87 10.29 -9.23
CA ARG A 178 -22.73 10.22 -8.04
C ARG A 178 -24.19 9.91 -8.38
N ALA A 179 -24.70 10.44 -9.48
CA ALA A 179 -26.07 10.14 -9.93
C ALA A 179 -26.23 8.66 -10.28
N PHE A 180 -25.28 8.08 -11.05
CA PHE A 180 -25.30 6.64 -11.33
C PHE A 180 -25.20 5.80 -10.06
N ASN A 181 -24.26 6.14 -9.18
CA ASN A 181 -24.04 5.42 -7.92
C ASN A 181 -25.30 5.45 -7.03
N ALA A 182 -26.00 6.57 -6.97
CA ALA A 182 -27.24 6.71 -6.19
C ALA A 182 -28.40 5.87 -6.76
N MET A 183 -28.42 5.56 -8.05
CA MET A 183 -29.47 4.76 -8.70
C MET A 183 -29.18 3.26 -8.67
N ASN A 184 -27.93 2.86 -8.41
CA ASN A 184 -27.45 1.49 -8.52
C ASN A 184 -27.97 0.58 -7.37
N PRO A 185 -28.84 -0.43 -7.64
CA PRO A 185 -29.41 -1.30 -6.61
C PRO A 185 -28.36 -2.13 -5.87
N GLU A 186 -27.25 -2.48 -6.51
CA GLU A 186 -26.18 -3.26 -5.90
C GLU A 186 -25.42 -2.48 -4.82
N TYR A 187 -25.18 -1.19 -5.02
CA TYR A 187 -24.59 -0.34 -3.98
C TYR A 187 -25.51 -0.20 -2.76
N ARG A 188 -26.83 -0.13 -3.00
CA ARG A 188 -27.83 -0.14 -1.93
C ARG A 188 -27.83 -1.47 -1.17
N LEU A 189 -27.71 -2.59 -1.88
CA LEU A 189 -27.58 -3.91 -1.25
C LEU A 189 -26.31 -4.00 -0.39
N ILE A 190 -25.17 -3.51 -0.87
CA ILE A 190 -23.92 -3.45 -0.10
C ILE A 190 -24.11 -2.62 1.16
N ALA A 191 -24.71 -1.43 1.06
CA ALA A 191 -24.97 -0.57 2.22
C ALA A 191 -25.83 -1.27 3.29
N ARG A 192 -26.92 -1.94 2.87
CA ARG A 192 -27.80 -2.70 3.77
C ARG A 192 -27.10 -3.90 4.41
N LEU A 193 -26.25 -4.60 3.66
CA LEU A 193 -25.47 -5.72 4.19
C LEU A 193 -24.49 -5.23 5.26
N LEU A 194 -23.73 -4.17 4.97
CA LEU A 194 -22.74 -3.59 5.88
C LEU A 194 -23.38 -3.04 7.15
N GLN A 195 -24.55 -2.39 7.07
CA GLN A 195 -25.29 -1.93 8.25
C GLN A 195 -25.76 -3.06 9.18
N ARG A 196 -25.93 -4.28 8.65
CA ARG A 196 -26.36 -5.45 9.43
C ARG A 196 -25.21 -6.32 9.93
N ILE A 197 -24.04 -6.23 9.34
CA ILE A 197 -22.85 -6.94 9.81
C ILE A 197 -22.33 -6.25 11.08
N ASP A 198 -22.11 -7.01 12.15
CA ASP A 198 -21.41 -6.49 13.33
C ASP A 198 -19.99 -6.06 12.93
N SER A 199 -19.69 -4.76 13.09
CA SER A 199 -18.39 -4.17 12.74
C SER A 199 -17.20 -4.86 13.43
N LYS A 200 -17.42 -5.53 14.58
CA LYS A 200 -16.38 -6.36 15.21
C LYS A 200 -15.91 -7.49 14.30
N ARG A 201 -16.80 -8.09 13.52
CA ARG A 201 -16.46 -9.14 12.55
C ARG A 201 -15.63 -8.61 11.38
N LEU A 202 -15.78 -7.33 11.05
CA LEU A 202 -14.93 -6.66 10.07
C LEU A 202 -13.53 -6.40 10.63
N LEU A 203 -13.45 -6.11 11.94
CA LEU A 203 -12.17 -5.88 12.64
C LEU A 203 -11.35 -7.17 12.81
N GLU A 204 -12.03 -8.31 12.95
CA GLU A 204 -11.42 -9.65 13.01
C GLU A 204 -10.71 -10.04 11.69
N ILE A 205 -10.99 -9.35 10.58
CA ILE A 205 -10.27 -9.52 9.33
C ILE A 205 -8.84 -9.00 9.53
N PRO A 206 -7.79 -9.83 9.34
CA PRO A 206 -6.42 -9.38 9.43
C PRO A 206 -6.12 -8.29 8.39
N VAL A 207 -5.29 -7.32 8.74
CA VAL A 207 -4.84 -6.29 7.80
C VAL A 207 -4.07 -6.93 6.65
N GLY A 208 -4.42 -6.56 5.42
CA GLY A 208 -3.93 -7.15 4.18
C GLY A 208 -4.77 -8.34 3.67
N GLU A 209 -5.64 -8.91 4.50
CA GLU A 209 -6.47 -10.06 4.14
C GLU A 209 -7.93 -9.68 3.81
N LYS A 210 -8.67 -10.64 3.26
CA LYS A 210 -10.11 -10.58 2.99
C LYS A 210 -10.89 -11.72 3.62
N ARG A 211 -12.19 -11.51 3.79
CA ARG A 211 -13.19 -12.54 4.13
C ARG A 211 -14.41 -12.37 3.23
N VAL A 212 -15.08 -13.49 2.91
CA VAL A 212 -16.28 -13.49 2.06
C VAL A 212 -17.50 -13.84 2.90
N PHE A 213 -18.35 -12.85 3.15
CA PHE A 213 -19.62 -13.08 3.84
C PHE A 213 -20.65 -13.66 2.86
N SER A 214 -21.33 -14.75 3.25
CA SER A 214 -22.29 -15.42 2.36
C SER A 214 -23.50 -16.00 3.08
N ASN A 215 -24.60 -16.15 2.33
CA ASN A 215 -25.77 -16.93 2.73
C ASN A 215 -25.64 -18.42 2.31
N VAL A 216 -24.54 -18.78 1.65
CA VAL A 216 -24.20 -20.15 1.27
C VAL A 216 -23.21 -20.73 2.29
N PRO A 217 -23.34 -22.01 2.71
CA PRO A 217 -22.36 -22.63 3.58
C PRO A 217 -21.05 -22.93 2.86
N GLY A 218 -19.92 -22.78 3.57
CA GLY A 218 -18.60 -23.13 3.04
C GLY A 218 -17.50 -22.98 4.09
N ARG A 219 -16.47 -23.82 4.02
CA ARG A 219 -15.28 -23.72 4.90
C ARG A 219 -14.58 -22.36 4.80
N TYR A 220 -14.52 -21.79 3.60
CA TYR A 220 -13.87 -20.50 3.33
C TYR A 220 -14.87 -19.34 3.24
N LEU A 221 -16.13 -19.59 3.60
CA LEU A 221 -17.18 -18.58 3.64
C LEU A 221 -17.51 -18.22 5.09
N THR A 222 -17.69 -16.93 5.31
CA THR A 222 -18.13 -16.38 6.60
C THR A 222 -19.66 -16.25 6.55
N PRO A 223 -20.45 -16.85 7.44
CA PRO A 223 -21.90 -16.70 7.40
C PRO A 223 -22.30 -15.25 7.73
N PHE A 224 -23.34 -14.69 7.10
CA PHE A 224 -23.83 -13.35 7.48
C PHE A 224 -24.32 -13.27 8.93
N GLY A 225 -24.87 -14.36 9.48
CA GLY A 225 -25.45 -14.38 10.82
C GLY A 225 -26.86 -13.77 10.90
N PHE A 226 -27.44 -13.41 9.75
CA PHE A 226 -28.81 -12.94 9.61
C PHE A 226 -29.41 -13.43 8.29
N SER A 227 -30.73 -13.39 8.16
CA SER A 227 -31.40 -13.72 6.89
C SER A 227 -31.18 -12.61 5.86
N VAL A 228 -30.54 -12.99 4.74
CA VAL A 228 -30.27 -12.08 3.60
C VAL A 228 -31.46 -11.96 2.66
N GLN A 229 -32.40 -12.91 2.72
CA GLN A 229 -33.54 -13.01 1.80
C GLN A 229 -34.35 -11.70 1.67
N PRO A 230 -34.72 -10.98 2.76
CA PRO A 230 -35.47 -9.73 2.63
C PRO A 230 -34.68 -8.63 1.91
N LEU A 231 -33.35 -8.63 2.02
CA LEU A 231 -32.49 -7.66 1.35
C LEU A 231 -32.38 -7.97 -0.14
N LEU A 232 -32.30 -9.25 -0.51
CA LEU A 232 -32.33 -9.71 -1.90
C LEU A 232 -33.67 -9.39 -2.58
N GLU A 233 -34.79 -9.62 -1.90
CA GLU A 233 -36.11 -9.28 -2.44
C GLU A 233 -36.25 -7.78 -2.69
N GLN A 234 -35.72 -6.95 -1.78
CA GLN A 234 -35.68 -5.51 -2.00
C GLN A 234 -34.81 -5.15 -3.19
N TYR A 235 -33.59 -5.70 -3.27
CA TYR A 235 -32.70 -5.52 -4.41
C TYR A 235 -33.36 -5.88 -5.75
N LEU A 236 -34.05 -7.02 -5.83
CA LEU A 236 -34.73 -7.46 -7.05
C LEU A 236 -35.86 -6.51 -7.46
N ARG A 237 -36.62 -5.97 -6.49
CA ARG A 237 -37.65 -4.95 -6.76
C ARG A 237 -37.03 -3.66 -7.31
N GLU A 238 -35.92 -3.22 -6.74
CA GLU A 238 -35.22 -2.00 -7.16
C GLU A 238 -34.58 -2.15 -8.53
N ARG A 239 -34.00 -3.33 -8.81
CA ARG A 239 -33.48 -3.67 -10.13
C ARG A 239 -34.57 -3.62 -11.19
N GLU A 240 -35.74 -4.20 -10.91
CA GLU A 240 -36.86 -4.15 -11.86
C GLU A 240 -37.41 -2.73 -12.04
N LEU A 241 -37.45 -1.94 -10.96
CA LEU A 241 -37.84 -0.54 -11.02
C LEU A 241 -36.88 0.28 -11.88
N LEU A 242 -35.56 0.16 -11.66
CA LEU A 242 -34.53 0.79 -12.49
C LEU A 242 -34.68 0.34 -13.93
N ARG A 243 -34.88 -0.97 -14.18
CA ARG A 243 -35.06 -1.53 -15.51
C ARG A 243 -36.24 -0.95 -16.27
N THR A 244 -37.35 -0.79 -15.57
CA THR A 244 -38.57 -0.22 -16.14
C THR A 244 -38.39 1.27 -16.45
N LEU A 245 -37.86 2.05 -15.49
CA LEU A 245 -37.74 3.49 -15.64
C LEU A 245 -36.63 3.90 -16.61
N TRP A 246 -35.50 3.18 -16.65
CA TRP A 246 -34.41 3.44 -17.58
C TRP A 246 -34.89 3.45 -19.03
N ARG A 247 -35.80 2.53 -19.39
CA ARG A 247 -36.39 2.39 -20.73
C ARG A 247 -37.59 3.32 -20.98
N SER A 248 -38.00 4.12 -20.00
CA SER A 248 -39.13 5.04 -20.12
C SER A 248 -38.71 6.37 -20.76
N ALA A 249 -39.70 7.15 -21.24
CA ALA A 249 -39.45 8.49 -21.80
C ALA A 249 -38.85 9.47 -20.77
N GLU A 250 -39.09 9.25 -19.47
CA GLU A 250 -38.55 10.06 -18.37
C GLU A 250 -37.20 9.52 -17.85
N GLY A 251 -36.73 8.41 -18.44
CA GLY A 251 -35.59 7.60 -18.03
C GLY A 251 -34.23 8.05 -18.57
N PHE A 252 -33.39 7.08 -18.90
CA PHE A 252 -32.06 7.34 -19.40
C PHE A 252 -32.12 7.78 -20.87
N ASP A 253 -31.49 8.90 -21.18
CA ASP A 253 -31.43 9.45 -22.54
C ASP A 253 -30.16 8.92 -23.22
N GLU A 254 -30.28 7.78 -23.92
CA GLU A 254 -29.14 7.15 -24.61
C GLU A 254 -28.56 8.04 -25.70
N GLY A 255 -29.39 8.84 -26.39
CA GLY A 255 -28.93 9.77 -27.42
C GLY A 255 -28.04 10.85 -26.80
N LEU A 256 -28.54 11.51 -25.76
CA LEU A 256 -27.77 12.52 -25.01
C LEU A 256 -26.48 11.95 -24.41
N TRP A 257 -26.53 10.71 -23.90
CA TRP A 257 -25.34 10.05 -23.37
C TRP A 257 -24.31 9.74 -24.45
N ASN A 258 -24.74 9.26 -25.62
CA ASN A 258 -23.83 8.98 -26.73
C ASN A 258 -23.19 10.27 -27.25
N ASP A 259 -23.96 11.37 -27.35
CA ASP A 259 -23.43 12.70 -27.67
C ASP A 259 -22.40 13.17 -26.63
N PHE A 260 -22.65 12.91 -25.36
CA PHE A 260 -21.73 13.23 -24.27
C PHE A 260 -20.45 12.39 -24.30
N GLN A 261 -20.57 11.08 -24.48
CA GLN A 261 -19.44 10.16 -24.54
C GLN A 261 -18.58 10.37 -25.79
N SER A 262 -19.19 10.61 -26.95
CA SER A 262 -18.47 10.94 -28.19
C SER A 262 -17.68 12.24 -28.09
N ARG A 263 -18.07 13.18 -27.22
CA ARG A 263 -17.32 14.42 -26.99
C ARG A 263 -16.21 14.24 -25.95
N TYR A 264 -16.54 13.70 -24.77
CA TYR A 264 -15.63 13.73 -23.61
C TYR A 264 -14.86 12.44 -23.36
N HIS A 265 -15.26 11.31 -23.95
CA HIS A 265 -14.62 9.99 -23.78
C HIS A 265 -14.31 9.63 -22.31
N SER A 266 -15.18 10.07 -21.39
CA SER A 266 -14.93 10.00 -19.96
C SER A 266 -15.46 8.68 -19.39
N TYR A 267 -14.64 8.02 -18.58
CA TYR A 267 -15.01 6.77 -17.93
C TYR A 267 -15.89 7.01 -16.70
N PHE A 268 -17.04 6.33 -16.65
CA PHE A 268 -17.99 6.36 -15.53
C PHE A 268 -18.29 4.94 -15.08
N SER A 269 -17.75 4.53 -13.93
CA SER A 269 -17.89 3.15 -13.47
C SER A 269 -19.35 2.82 -13.15
N GLY A 270 -20.07 3.77 -12.52
CA GLY A 270 -21.48 3.63 -12.19
C GLY A 270 -22.37 3.44 -13.43
N TYR A 271 -22.03 4.04 -14.57
CA TYR A 271 -22.76 3.83 -15.83
C TYR A 271 -22.63 2.39 -16.33
N PHE A 272 -21.40 1.87 -16.41
CA PHE A 272 -21.15 0.50 -16.87
C PHE A 272 -21.89 -0.51 -15.98
N GLU A 273 -21.81 -0.33 -14.67
CA GLU A 273 -22.46 -1.22 -13.71
C GLU A 273 -23.99 -1.14 -13.78
N ALA A 274 -24.55 0.06 -13.87
CA ALA A 274 -25.99 0.24 -14.07
C ALA A 274 -26.45 -0.40 -15.38
N ARG A 275 -25.69 -0.24 -16.47
CA ARG A 275 -25.98 -0.85 -17.78
C ARG A 275 -25.91 -2.38 -17.74
N GLU A 276 -24.98 -2.96 -17.00
CA GLU A 276 -24.91 -4.43 -16.85
C GLU A 276 -26.06 -4.95 -15.98
N ALA A 277 -26.45 -4.23 -14.92
CA ALA A 277 -27.63 -4.57 -14.12
C ALA A 277 -28.92 -4.59 -14.96
N MET A 278 -29.00 -3.78 -16.01
CA MET A 278 -30.13 -3.76 -16.98
C MET A 278 -30.19 -5.01 -17.87
N LYS A 279 -29.04 -5.63 -18.16
CA LYS A 279 -28.92 -6.82 -19.03
C LYS A 279 -29.08 -8.13 -18.25
N ALA A 280 -28.87 -8.11 -16.94
CA ALA A 280 -28.96 -9.29 -16.08
C ALA A 280 -30.40 -9.84 -16.01
N GLU A 281 -30.62 -11.04 -16.56
CA GLU A 281 -31.94 -11.71 -16.55
C GLU A 281 -32.12 -12.71 -15.38
N GLY A 282 -31.05 -13.03 -14.65
CA GLY A 282 -31.06 -14.03 -13.58
C GLY A 282 -31.71 -13.57 -12.26
N ILE A 283 -32.40 -14.49 -11.58
CA ILE A 283 -32.85 -14.32 -10.20
C ILE A 283 -31.72 -14.76 -9.27
N TYR A 284 -31.00 -13.79 -8.72
CA TYR A 284 -29.89 -14.07 -7.82
C TYR A 284 -30.38 -14.47 -6.42
N SER A 285 -29.95 -15.63 -5.96
CA SER A 285 -30.31 -16.18 -4.65
C SER A 285 -29.09 -16.36 -3.73
N ARG A 286 -27.88 -16.31 -4.28
CA ARG A 286 -26.63 -16.48 -3.53
C ARG A 286 -25.86 -15.17 -3.52
N VAL A 287 -25.49 -14.74 -2.32
CA VAL A 287 -24.74 -13.50 -2.07
C VAL A 287 -23.37 -13.86 -1.54
N TYR A 288 -22.36 -13.22 -2.09
CA TYR A 288 -20.99 -13.28 -1.63
C TYR A 288 -20.49 -11.83 -1.49
N LEU A 289 -20.21 -11.40 -0.28
CA LEU A 289 -19.72 -10.05 0.03
C LEU A 289 -18.28 -10.15 0.50
N GLU A 290 -17.33 -9.83 -0.37
CA GLU A 290 -15.92 -9.74 -0.04
C GLU A 290 -15.72 -8.48 0.77
N VAL A 291 -15.11 -8.60 1.94
CA VAL A 291 -14.60 -7.45 2.69
C VAL A 291 -13.12 -7.67 2.89
N ARG A 292 -12.33 -6.74 2.37
CA ARG A 292 -10.88 -6.74 2.47
C ARG A 292 -10.42 -5.57 3.32
N ARG A 293 -9.54 -5.84 4.28
CA ARG A 293 -8.95 -4.80 5.14
C ARG A 293 -7.60 -4.39 4.58
N ASP A 294 -7.57 -3.50 3.59
CA ASP A 294 -6.30 -3.14 2.92
C ASP A 294 -5.37 -2.27 3.78
N SER A 295 -5.91 -1.55 4.77
CA SER A 295 -5.14 -0.90 5.85
C SER A 295 -5.88 -1.02 7.18
N VAL A 296 -5.28 -0.52 8.28
CA VAL A 296 -5.83 -0.70 9.64
C VAL A 296 -7.29 -0.24 9.76
N ALA A 297 -7.65 0.90 9.17
CA ALA A 297 -9.00 1.46 9.28
C ALA A 297 -9.77 1.45 7.94
N PHE A 298 -9.23 0.83 6.90
CA PHE A 298 -9.72 0.95 5.54
C PHE A 298 -10.24 -0.39 5.01
N LEU A 299 -11.44 -0.35 4.41
CA LEU A 299 -12.15 -1.52 3.90
C LEU A 299 -12.44 -1.36 2.41
N LEU A 300 -12.09 -2.38 1.62
CA LEU A 300 -12.53 -2.54 0.24
C LEU A 300 -13.63 -3.62 0.19
N VAL A 301 -14.70 -3.37 -0.55
CA VAL A 301 -15.88 -4.26 -0.58
C VAL A 301 -16.19 -4.70 -2.01
N THR A 302 -16.54 -5.97 -2.20
CA THR A 302 -16.94 -6.51 -3.51
C THR A 302 -18.16 -7.38 -3.35
N LEU A 303 -19.17 -7.17 -4.18
CA LEU A 303 -20.40 -7.97 -4.18
C LEU A 303 -20.39 -8.91 -5.39
N GLY A 304 -20.54 -10.20 -5.10
CA GLY A 304 -20.84 -11.24 -6.06
C GLY A 304 -22.25 -11.77 -5.82
N LEU A 305 -23.05 -11.84 -6.88
CA LEU A 305 -24.38 -12.42 -6.88
C LEU A 305 -24.38 -13.59 -7.85
N THR A 306 -24.90 -14.74 -7.42
CA THR A 306 -25.11 -15.88 -8.34
C THR A 306 -26.52 -16.41 -8.23
N ASP A 307 -27.01 -16.96 -9.33
CA ASP A 307 -28.22 -17.76 -9.34
C ASP A 307 -27.89 -19.23 -8.95
N GLU A 308 -28.88 -20.11 -9.10
CA GLU A 308 -28.69 -21.55 -8.85
C GLU A 308 -27.85 -22.24 -9.93
N SER A 309 -27.88 -21.73 -11.16
CA SER A 309 -27.11 -22.22 -12.32
C SER A 309 -25.63 -21.80 -12.29
N GLN A 310 -25.24 -20.99 -11.29
CA GLN A 310 -23.93 -20.37 -11.13
C GLN A 310 -23.60 -19.32 -12.20
N GLN A 311 -24.60 -18.79 -12.92
CA GLN A 311 -24.44 -17.53 -13.61
C GLN A 311 -24.19 -16.44 -12.56
N ALA A 312 -23.11 -15.70 -12.77
CA ALA A 312 -22.57 -14.78 -11.79
C ALA A 312 -22.61 -13.35 -12.31
N PHE A 313 -23.11 -12.45 -11.47
CA PHE A 313 -22.93 -11.02 -11.60
C PHE A 313 -21.94 -10.55 -10.54
N ARG A 314 -21.04 -9.64 -10.92
CA ARG A 314 -20.02 -9.10 -10.02
C ARG A 314 -19.97 -7.60 -10.16
N ILE A 315 -19.89 -6.94 -9.02
CA ILE A 315 -19.67 -5.51 -8.91
C ILE A 315 -18.68 -5.24 -7.78
N THR A 316 -17.74 -4.34 -8.02
CA THR A 316 -16.73 -3.96 -7.03
C THR A 316 -17.07 -2.57 -6.56
N TYR A 317 -17.46 -2.43 -5.29
CA TYR A 317 -17.78 -1.13 -4.72
C TYR A 317 -16.69 -0.70 -3.76
N SER A 318 -15.96 0.32 -4.20
CA SER A 318 -14.95 0.94 -3.37
C SER A 318 -15.61 1.91 -2.39
N LEU A 319 -15.75 1.51 -1.13
CA LEU A 319 -16.10 2.44 -0.04
C LEU A 319 -15.10 3.59 0.10
N ASN A 320 -13.98 3.58 -0.63
CA ASN A 320 -12.91 4.54 -0.48
C ASN A 320 -13.35 5.96 -0.80
N GLU A 321 -14.32 6.16 -1.70
CA GLU A 321 -14.80 7.51 -2.01
C GLU A 321 -15.72 8.03 -0.91
N GLU A 322 -16.56 7.18 -0.32
CA GLU A 322 -17.40 7.51 0.82
C GLU A 322 -16.56 7.70 2.08
N ILE A 323 -15.60 6.80 2.32
CA ILE A 323 -14.64 6.88 3.41
C ILE A 323 -13.79 8.14 3.24
N ALA A 324 -13.19 8.40 2.08
CA ALA A 324 -12.39 9.61 1.86
C ALA A 324 -13.23 10.87 2.03
N ALA A 325 -14.45 10.93 1.47
CA ALA A 325 -15.32 12.09 1.62
C ALA A 325 -15.79 12.29 3.07
N LEU A 326 -15.99 11.22 3.85
CA LEU A 326 -16.31 11.33 5.27
C LEU A 326 -15.09 11.67 6.10
N GLU A 327 -13.89 11.19 5.72
CA GLU A 327 -12.63 11.57 6.34
C GLU A 327 -12.28 13.04 6.09
N GLU A 328 -12.59 13.55 4.90
CA GLU A 328 -12.52 14.97 4.53
C GLU A 328 -13.56 15.80 5.30
N ALA A 329 -14.76 15.25 5.53
CA ALA A 329 -15.83 15.90 6.28
C ALA A 329 -15.65 15.85 7.83
N LEU A 330 -14.87 14.90 8.36
CA LEU A 330 -14.62 14.71 9.81
C LEU A 330 -13.52 15.66 10.34
N ASP A 331 -13.59 16.93 9.94
CA ASP A 331 -12.56 17.97 10.06
C ASP A 331 -11.28 17.63 9.29
N GLU A 332 -11.10 18.24 8.11
CA GLU A 332 -9.76 18.43 7.55
C GLU A 332 -8.87 19.01 8.67
N PRO A 333 -7.77 18.34 9.05
CA PRO A 333 -6.83 18.97 9.95
C PRO A 333 -6.33 20.23 9.25
N LYS A 334 -6.72 21.41 9.77
CA LYS A 334 -6.15 22.68 9.34
C LYS A 334 -4.65 22.57 9.50
N LEU A 335 -3.95 22.39 8.39
CA LEU A 335 -2.51 22.20 8.40
C LEU A 335 -1.89 23.45 9.02
N PRO A 336 -0.99 23.32 10.01
CA PRO A 336 -0.28 24.46 10.52
C PRO A 336 0.52 25.11 9.40
N ALA A 337 0.50 26.44 9.37
CA ALA A 337 1.23 27.24 8.39
C ALA A 337 2.74 27.16 8.70
N ILE A 338 3.43 26.20 8.07
CA ILE A 338 4.89 26.05 8.15
C ILE A 338 5.47 26.43 6.80
N ASP A 339 6.26 27.51 6.78
CA ASP A 339 6.80 28.07 5.53
C ASP A 339 7.94 27.23 4.92
N LYS A 340 8.74 26.57 5.78
CA LYS A 340 9.90 25.76 5.36
C LYS A 340 10.22 24.65 6.35
N ILE A 341 10.83 23.58 5.83
CA ILE A 341 11.46 22.54 6.65
C ILE A 341 12.96 22.84 6.77
N GLU A 342 13.48 22.81 8.00
CA GLU A 342 14.90 23.01 8.27
C GLU A 342 15.68 21.70 8.11
N TRP A 343 16.43 21.56 7.02
CA TRP A 343 17.22 20.35 6.75
C TRP A 343 18.57 20.40 7.48
N SER A 344 18.82 19.40 8.32
CA SER A 344 20.09 19.24 9.02
C SER A 344 21.26 19.06 8.06
N GLU A 345 22.47 19.32 8.55
CA GLU A 345 23.70 19.09 7.78
C GLU A 345 23.81 17.63 7.33
N GLN A 346 23.44 16.69 8.18
CA GLN A 346 23.46 15.25 7.86
C GLN A 346 22.47 14.91 6.73
N THR A 347 21.25 15.46 6.76
CA THR A 347 20.27 15.30 5.68
C THR A 347 20.76 15.90 4.37
N ARG A 348 21.40 17.08 4.41
CA ARG A 348 21.98 17.72 3.23
C ARG A 348 23.12 16.90 2.65
N GLN A 349 24.05 16.41 3.47
CA GLN A 349 25.14 15.52 3.06
C GLN A 349 24.63 14.21 2.45
N PHE A 350 23.63 13.58 3.07
CA PHE A 350 22.97 12.40 2.50
C PHE A 350 22.35 12.72 1.14
N GLY A 351 21.62 13.83 1.02
CA GLY A 351 21.00 14.28 -0.22
C GLY A 351 22.02 14.54 -1.33
N ASP A 352 23.14 15.18 -0.99
CA ASP A 352 24.22 15.46 -1.93
C ASP A 352 24.93 14.18 -2.38
N ALA A 353 25.20 13.25 -1.46
CA ALA A 353 25.74 11.94 -1.78
C ALA A 353 24.81 11.15 -2.69
N ALA A 354 23.51 11.12 -2.40
CA ALA A 354 22.50 10.46 -3.23
C ALA A 354 22.42 11.08 -4.63
N ARG A 355 22.33 12.40 -4.73
CA ARG A 355 22.29 13.10 -6.03
C ARG A 355 23.58 12.94 -6.82
N ALA A 356 24.75 12.93 -6.16
CA ALA A 356 26.02 12.65 -6.81
C ALA A 356 26.06 11.21 -7.33
N PHE A 357 25.62 10.25 -6.52
CA PHE A 357 25.52 8.84 -6.89
C PHE A 357 24.58 8.63 -8.08
N PHE A 358 23.41 9.29 -8.11
CA PHE A 358 22.48 9.19 -9.24
C PHE A 358 23.07 9.68 -10.57
N ARG A 359 24.02 10.64 -10.52
CA ARG A 359 24.72 11.14 -11.71
C ARG A 359 25.87 10.26 -12.18
N MET A 360 26.28 9.26 -11.40
CA MET A 360 27.35 8.35 -11.80
C MET A 360 26.88 7.45 -12.95
N ALA A 361 27.70 7.32 -13.99
CA ALA A 361 27.43 6.38 -15.08
C ALA A 361 27.47 4.93 -14.55
N GLU A 362 28.48 4.61 -13.74
CA GLU A 362 28.66 3.34 -13.05
C GLU A 362 29.28 3.56 -11.67
N ALA A 363 28.81 2.81 -10.67
CA ALA A 363 29.46 2.70 -9.37
C ALA A 363 29.85 1.25 -9.08
N GLU A 364 31.03 1.07 -8.48
CA GLU A 364 31.53 -0.23 -8.03
C GLU A 364 31.04 -0.59 -6.62
N ALA A 365 30.75 0.41 -5.79
CA ALA A 365 30.32 0.24 -4.41
C ALA A 365 29.31 1.32 -3.98
N LEU A 366 28.55 1.02 -2.94
CA LEU A 366 27.66 2.00 -2.31
C LEU A 366 28.49 3.01 -1.48
N PRO A 367 28.26 4.33 -1.63
CA PRO A 367 28.80 5.31 -0.70
C PRO A 367 28.35 4.97 0.73
N ALA A 368 29.22 5.21 1.72
CA ALA A 368 28.90 4.88 3.12
C ALA A 368 27.61 5.54 3.61
N LEU A 369 27.30 6.76 3.15
CA LEU A 369 26.06 7.47 3.48
C LEU A 369 24.81 6.81 2.89
N LEU A 370 24.95 6.03 1.82
CA LEU A 370 23.86 5.32 1.13
C LEU A 370 23.82 3.82 1.45
N ASP A 371 24.58 3.38 2.46
CA ASP A 371 24.59 2.00 2.94
C ASP A 371 23.70 1.88 4.19
N PRO A 372 22.61 1.08 4.15
CA PRO A 372 21.70 0.93 5.29
C PRO A 372 22.36 0.35 6.54
N ALA A 373 23.49 -0.38 6.42
CA ALA A 373 24.24 -0.89 7.56
C ALA A 373 25.02 0.21 8.31
N ARG A 374 25.20 1.39 7.68
CA ARG A 374 26.02 2.50 8.20
C ARG A 374 25.22 3.76 8.49
N THR A 375 24.10 3.94 7.77
CA THR A 375 23.24 5.11 7.89
C THR A 375 21.83 4.66 8.26
N GLU A 376 21.21 5.36 9.20
CA GLU A 376 19.81 5.17 9.53
C GLU A 376 18.96 6.30 8.95
N LEU A 377 18.03 5.99 8.04
CA LEU A 377 17.21 7.02 7.38
C LEU A 377 16.27 7.72 8.33
N LEU A 378 15.83 7.05 9.40
CA LEU A 378 14.93 7.64 10.38
C LEU A 378 15.56 8.85 11.11
N THR A 379 16.90 8.96 11.12
CA THR A 379 17.63 10.08 11.72
C THR A 379 17.76 11.29 10.79
N LEU A 380 17.29 11.20 9.54
CA LEU A 380 17.44 12.22 8.51
C LEU A 380 16.12 13.01 8.33
N VAL A 381 15.54 12.95 7.13
CA VAL A 381 14.31 13.66 6.74
C VAL A 381 13.15 13.48 7.75
N PRO A 382 12.83 12.27 8.26
CA PRO A 382 11.79 12.12 9.27
C PRO A 382 12.06 12.92 10.55
N SER A 383 13.32 12.93 11.02
CA SER A 383 13.71 13.68 12.22
C SER A 383 13.62 15.19 12.00
N ASP A 384 14.10 15.69 10.86
CA ASP A 384 14.06 17.12 10.53
C ASP A 384 12.62 17.66 10.43
N VAL A 385 11.69 16.87 9.87
CA VAL A 385 10.26 17.21 9.80
C VAL A 385 9.65 17.30 11.20
N LEU A 386 9.91 16.30 12.06
CA LEU A 386 9.40 16.29 13.44
C LEU A 386 9.97 17.46 14.27
N LEU A 387 11.26 17.76 14.13
CA LEU A 387 11.90 18.90 14.79
C LEU A 387 11.31 20.23 14.32
N THR A 388 11.11 20.41 13.02
CA THR A 388 10.50 21.63 12.45
C THR A 388 9.08 21.81 13.01
N TYR A 389 8.29 20.74 13.07
CA TYR A 389 6.94 20.80 13.61
C TYR A 389 6.92 21.24 15.08
N ALA A 390 7.80 20.69 15.92
CA ALA A 390 7.92 21.08 17.32
C ALA A 390 8.39 22.52 17.51
N GLN A 391 9.34 22.97 16.68
CA GLN A 391 9.81 24.36 16.68
C GLN A 391 8.67 25.33 16.34
N HIS A 392 7.84 25.00 15.35
CA HIS A 392 6.64 25.76 15.02
C HIS A 392 5.68 25.85 16.22
N LYS A 393 5.47 24.74 16.93
CA LYS A 393 4.66 24.70 18.18
C LYS A 393 5.32 25.39 19.37
N LYS A 394 6.62 25.75 19.30
CA LYS A 394 7.43 26.34 20.38
C LYS A 394 7.41 25.51 21.67
N LYS A 395 7.45 24.18 21.53
CA LYS A 395 7.37 23.22 22.65
C LYS A 395 8.48 22.19 22.57
N ASN A 396 8.77 21.56 23.71
CA ASN A 396 9.61 20.38 23.77
C ASN A 396 9.00 19.24 22.95
N LEU A 397 9.83 18.33 22.45
CA LEU A 397 9.42 17.20 21.61
C LEU A 397 9.89 15.88 22.19
N VAL A 398 8.97 14.93 22.25
CA VAL A 398 9.26 13.50 22.43
C VAL A 398 8.47 12.75 21.37
N ALA A 399 9.14 12.07 20.45
CA ALA A 399 8.47 11.37 19.35
C ALA A 399 9.04 9.98 19.11
N LEU A 400 8.17 9.01 18.85
CA LEU A 400 8.58 7.72 18.29
C LEU A 400 8.72 7.88 16.77
N VAL A 401 9.92 7.72 16.23
CA VAL A 401 10.18 7.87 14.79
C VAL A 401 9.90 6.54 14.09
N SER A 402 8.85 6.52 13.28
CA SER A 402 8.37 5.33 12.59
C SER A 402 8.78 5.31 11.12
N GLU A 403 8.88 4.10 10.57
CA GLU A 403 9.06 3.88 9.14
C GLU A 403 7.92 4.45 8.28
N SER A 404 6.78 4.81 8.87
CA SER A 404 5.68 5.49 8.15
C SER A 404 6.15 6.76 7.42
N LEU A 405 7.12 7.49 7.98
CA LEU A 405 7.69 8.72 7.43
C LEU A 405 8.87 8.50 6.47
N ALA A 406 9.40 7.27 6.36
CA ALA A 406 10.59 6.99 5.55
C ALA A 406 10.41 7.29 4.06
N SER A 407 9.16 7.35 3.57
CA SER A 407 8.86 7.73 2.19
C SER A 407 9.15 9.20 1.89
N LEU A 408 9.13 10.08 2.89
CA LEU A 408 9.43 11.51 2.72
C LEU A 408 10.87 11.72 2.24
N THR A 409 11.79 10.80 2.54
CA THR A 409 13.17 10.85 2.05
C THR A 409 13.23 10.88 0.53
N ILE A 410 12.37 10.12 -0.16
CA ILE A 410 12.37 10.16 -1.62
C ILE A 410 11.83 11.48 -2.15
N SER A 411 10.74 11.99 -1.56
CA SER A 411 10.23 13.33 -1.87
C SER A 411 11.31 14.39 -1.68
N TYR A 412 12.13 14.29 -0.64
CA TYR A 412 13.26 15.20 -0.42
C TYR A 412 14.31 15.10 -1.52
N LEU A 413 14.74 13.88 -1.88
CA LEU A 413 15.75 13.66 -2.92
C LEU A 413 15.31 14.16 -4.30
N GLU A 414 14.02 14.09 -4.58
CA GLU A 414 13.41 14.54 -5.84
C GLU A 414 13.00 16.03 -5.81
N GLY A 415 13.25 16.74 -4.71
CA GLY A 415 12.87 18.15 -4.57
C GLY A 415 11.37 18.41 -4.44
N ARG A 416 10.60 17.38 -4.06
CA ARG A 416 9.13 17.39 -3.92
C ARG A 416 8.64 17.46 -2.46
N ALA A 417 9.54 17.44 -1.47
CA ALA A 417 9.21 17.53 -0.05
C ALA A 417 8.84 18.97 0.36
N SER A 418 7.68 19.44 -0.09
CA SER A 418 7.13 20.72 0.39
C SER A 418 6.70 20.62 1.86
N PRO A 419 6.68 21.72 2.61
CA PRO A 419 6.20 21.73 3.99
C PRO A 419 4.80 21.13 4.12
N ASN A 420 3.87 21.53 3.24
CA ASN A 420 2.50 21.00 3.26
C ASN A 420 2.46 19.48 3.09
N LEU A 421 3.26 18.91 2.19
CA LEU A 421 3.35 17.46 2.01
C LEU A 421 3.93 16.76 3.24
N CYS A 422 4.98 17.33 3.86
CA CYS A 422 5.60 16.76 5.05
C CYS A 422 4.64 16.77 6.24
N ILE A 423 3.96 17.88 6.48
CA ILE A 423 3.05 18.05 7.61
C ILE A 423 1.75 17.26 7.43
N SER A 424 1.19 17.23 6.21
CA SER A 424 0.01 16.38 5.95
C SER A 424 0.31 14.91 6.19
N ASN A 425 1.47 14.41 5.75
CA ASN A 425 1.89 13.03 6.03
C ASN A 425 2.09 12.78 7.52
N LEU A 426 2.67 13.73 8.27
CA LEU A 426 2.82 13.63 9.71
C LEU A 426 1.45 13.49 10.39
N MET A 427 0.53 14.42 10.13
CA MET A 427 -0.80 14.44 10.74
C MET A 427 -1.65 13.23 10.35
N ALA A 428 -1.48 12.71 9.12
CA ALA A 428 -2.17 11.51 8.67
C ALA A 428 -1.67 10.22 9.35
N THR A 429 -0.44 10.23 9.89
CA THR A 429 0.23 9.01 10.39
C THR A 429 0.57 9.02 11.87
N TYR A 430 0.31 10.12 12.59
CA TYR A 430 0.64 10.28 14.01
C TYR A 430 -0.55 10.74 14.85
N ASP A 431 -0.63 10.19 16.07
CA ASP A 431 -1.41 10.76 17.17
C ASP A 431 -0.55 11.77 17.94
N GLU A 432 -1.13 12.93 18.25
CA GLU A 432 -0.51 13.98 19.04
C GLU A 432 -1.09 14.02 20.45
N ARG A 433 -0.20 14.09 21.45
CA ARG A 433 -0.54 14.47 22.83
C ARG A 433 0.22 15.73 23.18
N GLU A 434 -0.49 16.84 23.31
CA GLU A 434 0.06 18.14 23.66
C GLU A 434 -0.17 18.42 25.15
N THR A 435 0.89 18.87 25.82
CA THR A 435 0.88 19.39 27.20
C THR A 435 1.32 20.86 27.17
N GLU A 436 1.34 21.54 28.31
CA GLU A 436 1.85 22.92 28.38
C GLU A 436 3.31 23.04 27.89
N ARG A 437 4.15 22.06 28.23
CA ARG A 437 5.61 22.10 27.98
C ARG A 437 6.04 21.34 26.74
N ALA A 438 5.33 20.29 26.37
CA ALA A 438 5.78 19.33 25.37
C ALA A 438 4.69 18.82 24.43
N VAL A 439 5.10 18.47 23.23
CA VAL A 439 4.33 17.71 22.25
C VAL A 439 4.90 16.30 22.22
N SER A 440 4.00 15.31 22.33
CA SER A 440 4.34 13.91 22.15
C SER A 440 3.69 13.31 20.92
N LEU A 441 4.51 12.71 20.06
CA LEU A 441 4.07 12.15 18.80
C LEU A 441 4.29 10.64 18.79
N ARG A 442 3.21 9.89 18.59
CA ARG A 442 3.23 8.43 18.43
C ARG A 442 2.58 8.07 17.09
N PRO A 443 3.06 7.05 16.37
CA PRO A 443 2.37 6.55 15.18
C PRO A 443 0.91 6.21 15.50
N LYS A 444 0.01 6.66 14.63
CA LYS A 444 -1.40 6.28 14.68
C LYS A 444 -1.52 4.77 14.49
N TRP A 445 -2.45 4.15 15.21
CA TRP A 445 -2.61 2.69 15.20
C TRP A 445 -1.37 1.91 15.62
N SER A 446 -0.60 2.44 16.58
CA SER A 446 0.69 1.88 16.97
C SER A 446 0.66 0.37 17.30
N SER A 447 -0.44 -0.15 17.87
CA SER A 447 -0.55 -1.60 18.17
C SER A 447 -0.56 -2.49 16.93
N TYR A 448 -0.90 -1.95 15.76
CA TYR A 448 -0.86 -2.62 14.47
C TYR A 448 0.50 -2.51 13.78
N GLY A 449 1.39 -1.65 14.28
CA GLY A 449 2.71 -1.36 13.71
C GLY A 449 3.88 -1.97 14.48
N TRP A 450 3.64 -2.77 15.52
CA TRP A 450 4.70 -3.43 16.31
C TRP A 450 5.32 -4.62 15.58
N PHE A 451 5.87 -4.39 14.40
CA PHE A 451 6.63 -5.38 13.66
C PHE A 451 8.12 -5.33 14.06
N PRO A 452 8.83 -6.46 14.01
CA PRO A 452 10.29 -6.45 14.10
C PRO A 452 10.87 -5.54 13.02
N GLY A 453 11.82 -4.68 13.40
CA GLY A 453 12.51 -3.83 12.45
C GLY A 453 13.24 -4.61 11.36
N VAL A 454 13.42 -3.98 10.20
CA VAL A 454 14.17 -4.56 9.07
C VAL A 454 15.66 -4.70 9.42
N ASP A 455 16.26 -5.86 9.13
CA ASP A 455 17.70 -6.05 9.31
C ASP A 455 18.48 -5.20 8.29
N ARG A 456 19.16 -4.17 8.80
CA ARG A 456 19.98 -3.24 8.02
C ARG A 456 21.15 -3.91 7.30
N ASN A 457 21.75 -4.94 7.91
CA ASN A 457 22.86 -5.67 7.30
C ASN A 457 22.37 -6.55 6.15
N ALA A 458 21.22 -7.19 6.31
CA ALA A 458 20.61 -7.96 5.23
C ALA A 458 20.22 -7.06 4.06
N LEU A 459 19.60 -5.91 4.34
CA LEU A 459 19.27 -4.92 3.32
C LEU A 459 20.52 -4.37 2.61
N SER A 460 21.61 -4.13 3.34
CA SER A 460 22.89 -3.72 2.77
C SER A 460 23.42 -4.77 1.79
N ARG A 461 23.44 -6.05 2.17
CA ARG A 461 23.88 -7.14 1.29
C ARG A 461 23.06 -7.20 0.01
N LEU A 462 21.73 -7.12 0.13
CA LEU A 462 20.84 -7.09 -1.03
C LEU A 462 21.16 -5.92 -1.97
N MET A 463 21.32 -4.71 -1.44
CA MET A 463 21.65 -3.54 -2.27
C MET A 463 23.00 -3.69 -2.98
N HIS A 464 24.01 -4.28 -2.33
CA HIS A 464 25.29 -4.58 -2.96
C HIS A 464 25.17 -5.64 -4.08
N GLN A 465 24.32 -6.66 -3.90
CA GLN A 465 24.05 -7.65 -4.96
C GLN A 465 23.36 -6.99 -6.17
N ILE A 466 22.36 -6.15 -5.95
CA ILE A 466 21.69 -5.40 -7.03
C ILE A 466 22.68 -4.50 -7.78
N LEU A 467 23.56 -3.80 -7.04
CA LEU A 467 24.60 -2.96 -7.64
C LEU A 467 25.62 -3.78 -8.45
N LYS A 468 25.93 -5.01 -8.01
CA LYS A 468 26.83 -5.93 -8.73
C LYS A 468 26.19 -6.45 -10.01
N ASP A 469 24.94 -6.89 -9.93
CA ASP A 469 24.20 -7.46 -11.07
C ASP A 469 23.72 -6.39 -12.05
N LYS A 470 23.76 -5.11 -11.67
CA LYS A 470 23.40 -3.93 -12.47
C LYS A 470 21.93 -3.89 -12.91
N HIS A 471 21.08 -4.73 -12.37
CA HIS A 471 19.62 -4.71 -12.53
C HIS A 471 18.97 -5.62 -11.48
N LEU A 472 17.65 -5.51 -11.33
CA LEU A 472 16.88 -6.42 -10.49
C LEU A 472 16.70 -7.78 -11.15
N ARG A 473 16.64 -8.82 -10.32
CA ARG A 473 16.44 -10.21 -10.72
C ARG A 473 15.49 -10.88 -9.73
N LEU A 474 14.86 -11.98 -10.11
CA LEU A 474 13.94 -12.72 -9.24
C LEU A 474 14.54 -13.08 -7.86
N PRO A 475 15.81 -13.54 -7.73
CA PRO A 475 16.41 -13.81 -6.43
C PRO A 475 16.47 -12.58 -5.51
N HIS A 476 16.73 -11.38 -6.06
CA HIS A 476 16.73 -10.13 -5.29
C HIS A 476 15.34 -9.85 -4.70
N LEU A 477 14.28 -10.13 -5.47
CA LEU A 477 12.91 -9.95 -5.00
C LEU A 477 12.58 -10.94 -3.87
N LEU A 478 12.99 -12.20 -4.01
CA LEU A 478 12.78 -13.22 -2.98
C LEU A 478 13.55 -12.88 -1.70
N GLU A 479 14.80 -12.43 -1.79
CA GLU A 479 15.58 -11.98 -0.64
C GLU A 479 14.94 -10.74 0.01
N PHE A 480 14.46 -9.77 -0.77
CA PHE A 480 13.74 -8.61 -0.26
C PHE A 480 12.47 -9.01 0.52
N ALA A 481 11.71 -9.98 -0.01
CA ALA A 481 10.52 -10.53 0.64
C ALA A 481 10.86 -11.20 1.98
N VAL A 482 11.98 -11.93 2.06
CA VAL A 482 12.49 -12.51 3.32
C VAL A 482 12.90 -11.42 4.32
N ILE A 483 13.68 -10.43 3.88
CA ILE A 483 14.17 -9.32 4.72
C ILE A 483 13.01 -8.53 5.34
N THR A 484 11.97 -8.29 4.55
CA THR A 484 10.78 -7.55 4.98
C THR A 484 9.74 -8.45 5.65
N ARG A 485 9.96 -9.77 5.70
CA ARG A 485 8.98 -10.77 6.19
C ARG A 485 7.62 -10.64 5.50
N ASN A 486 7.62 -10.30 4.21
CA ASN A 486 6.43 -9.95 3.42
C ASN A 486 5.61 -8.78 3.99
N ALA A 487 6.17 -7.98 4.90
CA ALA A 487 5.52 -6.78 5.41
C ALA A 487 5.75 -5.59 4.46
N ARG A 488 4.81 -4.63 4.50
CA ARG A 488 4.89 -3.37 3.74
C ARG A 488 5.90 -2.39 4.38
N SER A 489 7.16 -2.79 4.59
CA SER A 489 8.18 -1.91 5.16
C SER A 489 8.51 -0.78 4.18
N ARG A 490 8.05 0.43 4.51
CA ARG A 490 8.33 1.63 3.72
C ARG A 490 9.82 1.97 3.74
N LEU A 491 10.50 1.68 4.85
CA LEU A 491 11.92 1.95 4.99
C LEU A 491 12.78 1.11 4.04
N ALA A 492 12.55 -0.22 4.00
CA ALA A 492 13.29 -1.09 3.08
C ALA A 492 13.07 -0.69 1.62
N ARG A 493 11.83 -0.31 1.27
CA ARG A 493 11.48 0.18 -0.07
C ARG A 493 12.20 1.48 -0.41
N THR A 494 12.27 2.43 0.51
CA THR A 494 13.01 3.70 0.31
C THR A 494 14.49 3.44 0.00
N TRP A 495 15.12 2.51 0.72
CA TRP A 495 16.52 2.14 0.48
C TRP A 495 16.75 1.54 -0.91
N VAL A 496 15.95 0.55 -1.31
CA VAL A 496 16.08 -0.08 -2.64
C VAL A 496 15.79 0.92 -3.76
N ARG A 497 14.88 1.87 -3.54
CA ARG A 497 14.56 2.94 -4.52
C ARG A 497 15.73 3.90 -4.78
N LEU A 498 16.77 3.92 -3.95
CA LEU A 498 18.00 4.64 -4.28
C LEU A 498 18.74 4.01 -5.48
N LEU A 499 18.60 2.70 -5.70
CA LEU A 499 19.19 2.00 -6.83
C LEU A 499 18.21 1.86 -8.01
N VAL A 500 16.91 1.74 -7.73
CA VAL A 500 15.88 1.38 -8.71
C VAL A 500 14.80 2.47 -8.73
N GLU A 501 14.77 3.27 -9.80
CA GLU A 501 13.95 4.49 -9.90
C GLU A 501 12.45 4.23 -9.80
N ASP A 502 11.96 3.31 -10.64
CA ASP A 502 10.53 2.99 -10.73
C ASP A 502 10.20 1.71 -9.94
N PHE A 503 10.54 1.74 -8.65
CA PHE A 503 10.11 0.71 -7.71
C PHE A 503 8.58 0.69 -7.52
N HIS A 504 7.82 1.60 -8.15
CA HIS A 504 6.36 1.68 -8.01
C HIS A 504 5.63 0.49 -8.63
N ILE A 505 6.09 -0.02 -9.79
CA ILE A 505 5.63 -1.29 -10.37
C ILE A 505 5.89 -2.43 -9.36
N PHE A 506 7.03 -2.41 -8.69
CA PHE A 506 7.35 -3.39 -7.64
C PHE A 506 6.61 -3.14 -6.33
N ALA A 507 6.20 -1.93 -5.96
CA ALA A 507 5.58 -1.62 -4.67
C ALA A 507 4.09 -2.01 -4.62
N THR A 508 3.41 -1.93 -5.77
CA THR A 508 2.07 -2.48 -5.98
C THR A 508 2.13 -4.01 -6.11
N MET A 509 3.14 -4.55 -6.81
CA MET A 509 3.32 -6.00 -7.02
C MET A 509 3.94 -6.76 -5.82
N SER A 510 4.77 -6.13 -4.99
CA SER A 510 5.49 -6.77 -3.85
C SER A 510 4.71 -6.84 -2.56
N SER A 511 3.53 -6.22 -2.47
CA SER A 511 2.78 -6.24 -1.20
C SER A 511 2.26 -7.64 -0.83
N ARG A 512 2.38 -8.62 -1.74
CA ARG A 512 1.85 -10.00 -1.62
C ARG A 512 2.72 -11.04 -2.31
N MET A 513 4.03 -10.80 -2.41
CA MET A 513 4.95 -11.84 -2.90
C MET A 513 4.73 -13.13 -2.10
N PRO A 514 4.70 -14.31 -2.75
CA PRO A 514 4.00 -15.44 -2.20
C PRO A 514 4.83 -16.01 -1.07
N ALA A 515 4.40 -15.81 0.17
CA ALA A 515 4.93 -16.57 1.30
C ALA A 515 4.77 -18.07 1.02
N PHE A 516 3.83 -18.46 0.15
CA PHE A 516 3.78 -19.75 -0.50
C PHE A 516 5.11 -20.15 -1.17
N LEU A 517 5.66 -19.36 -2.09
CA LEU A 517 6.91 -19.72 -2.77
C LEU A 517 8.09 -19.79 -1.81
N LEU A 518 8.15 -18.89 -0.82
CA LEU A 518 9.16 -18.94 0.24
C LEU A 518 8.99 -20.15 1.17
N SER A 519 7.82 -20.79 1.18
CA SER A 519 7.56 -22.01 1.94
C SER A 519 7.92 -23.28 1.18
N LEU A 520 8.31 -23.19 -0.09
CA LEU A 520 8.72 -24.33 -0.90
C LEU A 520 10.19 -24.72 -0.63
N THR A 521 10.51 -25.98 -0.87
CA THR A 521 11.91 -26.40 -0.93
C THR A 521 12.59 -25.82 -2.18
N PRO A 522 13.93 -25.62 -2.19
CA PRO A 522 14.63 -25.13 -3.38
C PRO A 522 14.36 -25.94 -4.64
N ALA A 523 14.25 -27.28 -4.51
CA ALA A 523 13.93 -28.17 -5.63
C ALA A 523 12.51 -27.96 -6.17
N GLN A 524 11.51 -27.78 -5.29
CA GLN A 524 10.13 -27.51 -5.70
C GLN A 524 10.00 -26.14 -6.36
N LEU A 525 10.65 -25.11 -5.80
CA LEU A 525 10.67 -23.78 -6.40
C LEU A 525 11.30 -23.83 -7.79
N GLN A 526 12.43 -24.51 -7.94
CA GLN A 526 13.11 -24.65 -9.22
C GLN A 526 12.23 -25.37 -10.25
N ALA A 527 11.60 -26.50 -9.87
CA ALA A 527 10.68 -27.23 -10.74
C ALA A 527 9.53 -26.33 -11.23
N LEU A 528 8.91 -25.56 -10.33
CA LEU A 528 7.86 -24.61 -10.73
C LEU A 528 8.38 -23.52 -11.68
N LEU A 529 9.58 -22.97 -11.44
CA LEU A 529 10.19 -21.95 -12.31
C LEU A 529 10.55 -22.47 -13.70
N GLU A 530 10.82 -23.78 -13.82
CA GLU A 530 11.04 -24.51 -15.07
C GLU A 530 9.73 -24.85 -15.80
N GLY A 531 8.58 -24.61 -15.16
CA GLY A 531 7.25 -24.83 -15.71
C GLY A 531 6.64 -26.18 -15.36
N ASP A 532 7.28 -26.97 -14.49
CA ASP A 532 6.73 -28.24 -14.02
C ASP A 532 5.47 -28.02 -13.18
N SER A 533 4.62 -29.05 -13.16
CA SER A 533 3.46 -29.11 -12.29
C SER A 533 3.70 -29.97 -11.06
N ILE A 534 3.29 -29.49 -9.89
CA ILE A 534 3.36 -30.21 -8.63
C ILE A 534 1.94 -30.45 -8.11
N ALA A 535 1.63 -31.66 -7.65
CA ALA A 535 0.34 -31.94 -7.03
C ALA A 535 0.27 -31.31 -5.62
N LEU A 536 -0.86 -30.75 -5.21
CA LEU A 536 -1.01 -30.16 -3.87
C LEU A 536 -0.68 -31.16 -2.74
N ARG A 537 -1.03 -32.44 -2.90
CA ARG A 537 -0.68 -33.51 -1.96
C ARG A 537 0.82 -33.78 -1.81
N GLN A 538 1.65 -33.36 -2.78
CA GLN A 538 3.11 -33.52 -2.74
C GLN A 538 3.79 -32.36 -2.00
N LEU A 539 3.07 -31.28 -1.71
CA LEU A 539 3.58 -30.17 -0.94
C LEU A 539 3.58 -30.50 0.56
N PRO A 540 4.56 -29.98 1.33
CA PRO A 540 4.47 -29.98 2.79
C PRO A 540 3.15 -29.35 3.24
N ARG A 541 2.57 -29.86 4.33
CA ARG A 541 1.30 -29.37 4.87
C ARG A 541 1.30 -27.85 5.08
N SER A 542 2.38 -27.30 5.61
CA SER A 542 2.56 -25.86 5.82
C SER A 542 2.51 -25.06 4.52
N SER A 543 3.16 -25.54 3.46
CA SER A 543 3.19 -24.87 2.16
C SER A 543 1.82 -24.92 1.49
N ARG A 544 1.10 -26.04 1.64
CA ARG A 544 -0.28 -26.19 1.17
C ARG A 544 -1.25 -25.25 1.91
N GLU A 545 -1.15 -25.19 3.24
CA GLU A 545 -1.95 -24.27 4.06
C GLU A 545 -1.64 -22.81 3.71
N GLN A 546 -0.38 -22.47 3.45
CA GLN A 546 0.03 -21.13 3.02
C GLN A 546 -0.53 -20.77 1.63
N LEU A 547 -0.48 -21.68 0.66
CA LEU A 547 -1.09 -21.47 -0.65
C LEU A 547 -2.61 -21.23 -0.54
N LEU A 548 -3.31 -22.08 0.20
CA LEU A 548 -4.76 -21.94 0.39
C LEU A 548 -5.09 -20.63 1.12
N LYS A 549 -4.28 -20.24 2.11
CA LYS A 549 -4.42 -18.94 2.76
C LYS A 549 -4.31 -17.80 1.73
N GLU A 550 -3.32 -17.85 0.85
CA GLU A 550 -3.11 -16.79 -0.14
C GLU A 550 -4.22 -16.73 -1.18
N LEU A 551 -4.63 -17.88 -1.71
CA LEU A 551 -5.72 -18.00 -2.69
C LEU A 551 -7.05 -17.44 -2.18
N TYR A 552 -7.44 -17.79 -0.95
CA TYR A 552 -8.74 -17.41 -0.42
C TYR A 552 -8.71 -16.05 0.29
N TYR A 553 -7.60 -15.67 0.92
CA TYR A 553 -7.58 -14.51 1.82
C TYR A 553 -6.63 -13.40 1.42
N VAL A 554 -5.70 -13.58 0.48
CA VAL A 554 -4.66 -12.57 0.19
C VAL A 554 -4.74 -12.05 -1.24
N TYR A 555 -4.84 -12.89 -2.27
CA TYR A 555 -4.85 -12.43 -3.66
C TYR A 555 -6.11 -11.63 -3.99
N ASP A 556 -5.95 -10.50 -4.72
CA ASP A 556 -7.07 -9.67 -5.14
C ASP A 556 -7.85 -10.33 -6.27
N SER A 557 -7.15 -10.74 -7.32
CA SER A 557 -7.78 -11.22 -8.55
C SER A 557 -7.40 -12.68 -8.82
N THR A 558 -8.16 -13.60 -8.22
CA THR A 558 -8.18 -14.99 -8.68
C THR A 558 -9.23 -15.09 -9.77
N SER A 559 -8.82 -15.46 -10.99
CA SER A 559 -9.76 -15.85 -12.05
C SER A 559 -9.82 -17.37 -12.11
N ALA A 560 -11.02 -17.93 -12.22
CA ALA A 560 -11.18 -19.32 -12.62
C ALA A 560 -11.74 -19.34 -14.05
N ARG A 561 -11.37 -20.35 -14.83
CA ARG A 561 -11.87 -20.58 -16.18
C ARG A 561 -12.16 -22.06 -16.35
N LEU A 562 -13.21 -22.38 -17.08
CA LEU A 562 -13.51 -23.75 -17.49
C LEU A 562 -12.77 -24.03 -18.80
N ASP A 563 -11.99 -25.11 -18.86
CA ASP A 563 -11.09 -25.44 -19.98
C ASP A 563 -11.82 -26.00 -21.24
N GLN A 564 -13.15 -25.82 -21.36
CA GLN A 564 -13.90 -26.33 -22.51
C GLN A 564 -13.69 -25.45 -23.76
N LYS A 565 -13.25 -26.07 -24.86
CA LYS A 565 -13.39 -25.54 -26.23
C LYS A 565 -14.88 -25.52 -26.59
N THR A 566 -15.58 -24.42 -26.38
CA THR A 566 -16.87 -24.20 -27.03
C THR A 566 -16.67 -23.29 -28.23
N ASP A 567 -16.95 -23.83 -29.42
CA ASP A 567 -16.92 -23.21 -30.76
C ASP A 567 -18.01 -22.12 -30.94
N GLU A 568 -18.60 -21.63 -29.85
CA GLU A 568 -19.61 -20.59 -29.88
C GLU A 568 -18.99 -19.28 -29.38
N SER A 569 -18.90 -18.31 -30.29
CA SER A 569 -18.60 -16.93 -30.01
C SER A 569 -19.54 -16.40 -28.93
N LEU A 570 -19.06 -16.39 -27.68
CA LEU A 570 -19.68 -15.62 -26.62
C LEU A 570 -19.70 -14.14 -27.03
N PRO A 571 -20.78 -13.38 -26.75
CA PRO A 571 -20.88 -11.98 -27.15
C PRO A 571 -19.70 -11.16 -26.63
N GLU A 572 -19.06 -10.39 -27.52
CA GLU A 572 -17.93 -9.48 -27.27
C GLU A 572 -18.14 -8.49 -26.11
N ALA A 573 -19.38 -8.29 -25.67
CA ALA A 573 -19.71 -7.49 -24.49
C ALA A 573 -19.23 -8.10 -23.16
N LEU A 574 -18.74 -9.34 -23.15
CA LEU A 574 -18.22 -10.06 -21.99
C LEU A 574 -16.69 -10.15 -21.98
N ASN A 575 -15.98 -9.06 -22.29
CA ASN A 575 -14.51 -8.97 -22.19
C ASN A 575 -13.95 -9.05 -20.75
N THR A 576 -14.76 -9.49 -19.78
CA THR A 576 -14.31 -9.92 -18.47
C THR A 576 -14.30 -11.46 -18.48
N PRO A 577 -13.20 -12.17 -18.20
CA PRO A 577 -13.22 -13.61 -18.20
C PRO A 577 -14.28 -14.11 -17.20
N LEU A 578 -15.42 -14.52 -17.74
CA LEU A 578 -16.41 -15.37 -17.08
C LEU A 578 -15.67 -16.60 -16.58
N TYR A 579 -15.76 -16.86 -15.27
CA TYR A 579 -16.18 -18.12 -14.63
C TYR A 579 -15.69 -18.16 -13.17
N GLY A 580 -16.57 -17.80 -12.25
CA GLY A 580 -16.53 -18.21 -10.85
C GLY A 580 -15.45 -17.56 -9.95
N TRP A 581 -15.93 -16.77 -8.99
CA TRP A 581 -15.14 -16.40 -7.82
C TRP A 581 -14.71 -17.69 -7.10
N LEU A 582 -13.44 -17.81 -6.72
CA LEU A 582 -12.90 -19.02 -6.08
C LEU A 582 -13.80 -19.55 -4.95
N HIS A 583 -14.34 -18.64 -4.13
CA HIS A 583 -15.24 -18.93 -3.02
C HIS A 583 -16.59 -19.50 -3.45
N SER A 584 -17.09 -19.13 -4.64
CA SER A 584 -18.34 -19.63 -5.21
C SER A 584 -18.18 -21.03 -5.82
N LEU A 585 -17.05 -21.29 -6.50
CA LEU A 585 -16.79 -22.59 -7.14
C LEU A 585 -16.31 -23.63 -6.12
N PHE A 586 -15.43 -23.21 -5.21
CA PHE A 586 -14.76 -24.07 -4.24
C PHE A 586 -14.97 -23.53 -2.81
N PRO A 587 -16.22 -23.44 -2.32
CA PRO A 587 -16.53 -22.88 -1.00
C PRO A 587 -15.89 -23.68 0.15
N ASN A 588 -15.56 -24.95 -0.10
CA ASN A 588 -14.97 -25.87 0.88
C ASN A 588 -13.46 -26.08 0.72
N GLY A 589 -12.83 -25.39 -0.23
CA GLY A 589 -11.41 -25.53 -0.53
C GLY A 589 -11.14 -26.25 -1.84
N ILE A 590 -9.91 -26.08 -2.31
CA ILE A 590 -9.40 -26.76 -3.50
C ILE A 590 -9.03 -28.21 -3.14
N PRO A 591 -9.42 -29.20 -3.97
CA PRO A 591 -9.05 -30.61 -3.81
C PRO A 591 -7.52 -30.86 -3.74
N GLU A 592 -7.10 -31.87 -2.98
CA GLU A 592 -5.66 -32.16 -2.79
C GLU A 592 -4.95 -32.75 -4.02
N ASP A 593 -5.68 -33.23 -5.00
CA ASP A 593 -5.18 -33.71 -6.29
C ASP A 593 -4.99 -32.59 -7.32
N ALA A 594 -5.38 -31.36 -6.98
CA ALA A 594 -5.12 -30.20 -7.82
C ALA A 594 -3.63 -30.03 -8.14
N GLN A 595 -3.34 -29.57 -9.35
CA GLN A 595 -1.98 -29.37 -9.83
C GLN A 595 -1.64 -27.89 -9.81
N ILE A 596 -0.47 -27.56 -9.27
CA ILE A 596 0.05 -26.20 -9.30
C ILE A 596 1.19 -26.09 -10.30
N SER A 597 1.26 -24.98 -11.03
CA SER A 597 2.37 -24.68 -11.95
C SER A 597 2.58 -23.18 -12.03
N LEU A 598 3.79 -22.75 -12.40
CA LEU A 598 4.02 -21.38 -12.84
C LEU A 598 4.10 -21.34 -14.36
N SER A 599 3.29 -20.48 -14.98
CA SER A 599 3.45 -20.16 -16.41
C SER A 599 4.24 -18.87 -16.54
N ALA A 600 5.25 -18.87 -17.40
CA ALA A 600 6.05 -17.69 -17.65
C ALA A 600 5.69 -17.04 -18.99
N THR A 601 5.45 -15.74 -18.97
CA THR A 601 5.34 -14.91 -20.18
C THR A 601 6.59 -14.06 -20.29
N THR A 602 7.22 -14.07 -21.47
CA THR A 602 8.40 -13.24 -21.74
C THR A 602 8.00 -12.07 -22.63
N ASN A 603 8.22 -10.85 -22.14
CA ASN A 603 7.97 -9.61 -22.86
C ASN A 603 9.31 -8.92 -23.17
N LEU A 604 9.50 -8.53 -24.43
CA LEU A 604 10.63 -7.71 -24.83
C LEU A 604 10.34 -6.25 -24.46
N GLY A 605 11.31 -5.58 -23.84
CA GLY A 605 11.20 -4.17 -23.51
C GLY A 605 12.56 -3.52 -23.29
N ALA A 606 12.51 -2.32 -22.72
CA ALA A 606 13.69 -1.53 -22.43
C ALA A 606 13.69 -1.07 -20.97
N PHE A 607 14.85 -1.13 -20.33
CA PHE A 607 15.08 -0.31 -19.14
C PHE A 607 15.32 1.13 -19.57
N THR A 608 14.58 2.05 -18.95
CA THR A 608 14.57 3.48 -19.31
C THR A 608 15.21 4.38 -18.27
N ALA A 609 15.68 3.80 -17.16
CA ALA A 609 16.41 4.51 -16.12
C ALA A 609 17.72 3.79 -15.81
N ARG A 610 18.76 4.57 -15.52
CA ARG A 610 20.06 4.08 -15.09
C ARG A 610 20.57 4.95 -13.94
N ARG A 611 20.80 4.36 -12.77
CA ARG A 611 21.38 5.04 -11.60
C ARG A 611 22.64 4.31 -11.17
N ALA A 612 23.79 4.98 -11.24
CA ALA A 612 25.08 4.41 -10.84
C ALA A 612 25.38 3.04 -11.50
N GLY A 613 24.97 2.88 -12.75
CA GLY A 613 25.13 1.64 -13.51
C GLY A 613 24.00 0.62 -13.35
N VAL A 614 23.06 0.82 -12.42
CA VAL A 614 21.90 -0.07 -12.23
C VAL A 614 20.77 0.34 -13.15
N TRP A 615 20.36 -0.57 -14.03
CA TRP A 615 19.25 -0.41 -14.96
C TRP A 615 17.91 -0.73 -14.28
N SER A 616 16.90 0.10 -14.55
CA SER A 616 15.55 -0.02 -13.99
C SER A 616 14.50 0.66 -14.87
N SER A 617 13.26 0.73 -14.38
CA SER A 617 12.12 1.35 -15.07
C SER A 617 11.82 0.69 -16.42
N PHE A 618 11.25 -0.51 -16.35
CA PHE A 618 10.88 -1.29 -17.52
C PHE A 618 9.74 -0.62 -18.31
N CYS A 619 9.93 -0.49 -19.62
CA CYS A 619 8.95 0.00 -20.57
C CYS A 619 8.86 -1.00 -21.73
N ASP A 620 7.69 -1.62 -21.92
CA ASP A 620 7.42 -2.48 -23.06
C ASP A 620 7.08 -1.66 -24.32
N ALA A 621 6.96 -2.34 -25.46
CA ALA A 621 6.67 -1.71 -26.75
C ALA A 621 5.30 -1.00 -26.76
N LEU A 622 4.31 -1.56 -26.06
CA LEU A 622 2.96 -1.01 -25.93
C LEU A 622 2.99 0.34 -25.22
N ARG A 623 3.61 0.39 -24.03
CA ARG A 623 3.73 1.59 -23.22
C ARG A 623 4.55 2.67 -23.92
N LEU A 624 5.62 2.28 -24.63
CA LEU A 624 6.41 3.23 -25.41
C LEU A 624 5.60 3.84 -26.56
N ALA A 625 4.84 3.02 -27.31
CA ALA A 625 3.95 3.50 -28.36
C ALA A 625 2.84 4.42 -27.82
N MET A 626 2.26 4.09 -26.66
CA MET A 626 1.26 4.94 -25.99
C MET A 626 1.86 6.30 -25.58
N ILE A 627 3.04 6.32 -24.95
CA ILE A 627 3.70 7.56 -24.52
C ILE A 627 3.99 8.47 -25.70
N GLU A 628 4.48 7.91 -26.81
CA GLU A 628 4.72 8.68 -28.03
C GLU A 628 3.42 9.23 -28.64
N ARG A 629 2.37 8.40 -28.74
CA ARG A 629 1.05 8.85 -29.19
C ARG A 629 0.55 10.01 -28.34
N TYR A 630 0.51 9.86 -27.02
CA TYR A 630 -0.04 10.89 -26.14
C TYR A 630 0.81 12.15 -26.06
N ALA A 631 2.13 12.05 -26.28
CA ALA A 631 2.98 13.22 -26.39
C ALA A 631 2.76 14.01 -27.70
N GLN A 632 2.44 13.32 -28.79
CA GLN A 632 2.22 13.90 -30.12
C GLN A 632 0.75 14.28 -30.39
N SER A 633 -0.19 13.67 -29.67
CA SER A 633 -1.62 13.99 -29.78
C SER A 633 -2.01 15.12 -28.82
N GLU A 634 -2.91 15.99 -29.24
CA GLU A 634 -3.70 16.81 -28.32
C GLU A 634 -4.71 15.89 -27.59
N SER A 635 -4.28 15.11 -26.58
CA SER A 635 -5.20 14.22 -25.86
C SER A 635 -6.19 15.01 -24.98
N THR A 636 -7.23 14.34 -24.52
CA THR A 636 -8.35 14.90 -23.76
C THR A 636 -8.00 15.39 -22.35
N SER A 637 -6.89 14.92 -21.79
CA SER A 637 -6.46 15.29 -20.44
C SER A 637 -5.12 16.02 -20.48
N GLN A 638 -5.12 17.29 -20.07
CA GLN A 638 -3.90 18.08 -19.96
C GLN A 638 -2.89 17.44 -19.01
N SER A 639 -3.32 16.75 -17.95
CA SER A 639 -2.41 16.04 -17.06
C SER A 639 -1.78 14.80 -17.70
N ILE A 640 -2.52 14.08 -18.55
CA ILE A 640 -1.99 12.93 -19.32
C ILE A 640 -1.05 13.43 -20.42
N ASN A 641 -1.37 14.53 -21.11
CA ASN A 641 -0.48 15.17 -22.09
C ASN A 641 0.80 15.63 -21.42
N ASP A 642 0.71 16.41 -20.34
CA ASP A 642 1.88 16.92 -19.63
C ASP A 642 2.76 15.79 -19.09
N PHE A 643 2.15 14.71 -18.58
CA PHE A 643 2.89 13.53 -18.12
C PHE A 643 3.56 12.81 -19.30
N SER A 644 2.81 12.54 -20.37
CA SER A 644 3.31 11.79 -21.53
C SER A 644 4.37 12.58 -22.29
N GLN A 645 4.21 13.89 -22.44
CA GLN A 645 5.23 14.79 -23.00
C GLN A 645 6.50 14.80 -22.14
N ARG A 646 6.37 14.89 -20.80
CA ARG A 646 7.51 14.81 -19.90
C ARG A 646 8.24 13.47 -20.01
N GLU A 647 7.50 12.36 -20.04
CA GLU A 647 8.09 11.02 -20.19
C GLU A 647 8.70 10.82 -21.58
N TYR A 648 8.07 11.33 -22.63
CA TYR A 648 8.58 11.26 -23.99
C TYR A 648 9.89 12.05 -24.14
N GLU A 649 9.94 13.28 -23.63
CA GLU A 649 11.17 14.08 -23.62
C GLU A 649 12.27 13.44 -22.76
N ARG A 650 11.89 12.81 -21.64
CA ARG A 650 12.81 11.99 -20.84
C ARG A 650 13.37 10.85 -21.68
N TYR A 651 12.54 10.10 -22.40
CA TYR A 651 12.98 8.97 -23.23
C TYR A 651 13.81 9.38 -24.43
N ARG A 652 13.54 10.54 -25.03
CA ARG A 652 14.33 11.07 -26.14
C ARG A 652 15.80 11.29 -25.75
N THR A 653 16.04 11.67 -24.49
CA THR A 653 17.38 11.92 -23.95
C THR A 653 17.94 10.75 -23.15
N ALA A 654 17.12 9.74 -22.84
CA ALA A 654 17.54 8.58 -22.06
C ALA A 654 18.33 7.59 -22.91
N VAL A 655 19.42 7.08 -22.33
CA VAL A 655 20.04 5.84 -22.78
C VAL A 655 19.24 4.68 -22.19
N MET A 656 18.90 3.71 -23.03
CA MET A 656 18.09 2.55 -22.73
C MET A 656 18.89 1.25 -22.90
N SER A 657 18.50 0.19 -22.20
CA SER A 657 19.05 -1.16 -22.42
C SER A 657 17.94 -2.15 -22.71
N LEU A 658 18.17 -2.99 -23.73
CA LEU A 658 17.21 -4.01 -24.13
C LEU A 658 17.17 -5.12 -23.08
N VAL A 659 15.97 -5.55 -22.72
CA VAL A 659 15.75 -6.52 -21.65
C VAL A 659 14.54 -7.40 -21.97
N ASN A 660 14.65 -8.69 -21.61
CA ASN A 660 13.53 -9.60 -21.53
C ASN A 660 12.98 -9.56 -20.10
N GLU A 661 11.71 -9.24 -19.97
CA GLU A 661 10.95 -9.36 -18.73
C GLU A 661 10.22 -10.70 -18.74
N LYS A 662 10.57 -11.59 -17.81
CA LYS A 662 9.89 -12.87 -17.61
C LYS A 662 8.96 -12.75 -16.40
N ARG A 663 7.65 -12.73 -16.64
CA ARG A 663 6.62 -12.66 -15.60
C ARG A 663 6.02 -14.03 -15.34
N TYR A 664 5.80 -14.39 -14.08
CA TYR A 664 5.28 -15.70 -13.70
C TYR A 664 3.86 -15.58 -13.14
N ALA A 665 2.90 -16.22 -13.80
CA ALA A 665 1.55 -16.43 -13.27
C ALA A 665 1.49 -17.76 -12.52
N LEU A 666 0.80 -17.79 -11.38
CA LEU A 666 0.50 -19.02 -10.67
C LEU A 666 -0.81 -19.60 -11.21
N THR A 667 -0.77 -20.88 -11.55
CA THR A 667 -1.94 -21.61 -12.03
C THR A 667 -2.22 -22.80 -11.11
N VAL A 668 -3.49 -22.99 -10.76
CA VAL A 668 -3.99 -24.15 -10.02
C VAL A 668 -5.06 -24.84 -10.85
N ARG A 669 -4.79 -26.04 -11.34
CA ARG A 669 -5.73 -26.85 -12.11
C ARG A 669 -6.51 -27.79 -11.21
N VAL A 670 -7.84 -27.75 -11.33
CA VAL A 670 -8.80 -28.51 -10.54
C VAL A 670 -9.82 -29.14 -11.48
N GLY A 671 -9.60 -30.40 -11.87
CA GLY A 671 -10.43 -31.05 -12.87
C GLY A 671 -10.42 -30.27 -14.20
N ALA A 672 -11.59 -29.79 -14.63
CA ALA A 672 -11.75 -28.96 -15.84
C ALA A 672 -11.58 -27.46 -15.59
N PHE A 673 -11.27 -27.04 -14.36
CA PHE A 673 -11.07 -25.64 -14.02
C PHE A 673 -9.60 -25.29 -13.94
N THR A 674 -9.24 -24.16 -14.55
CA THR A 674 -7.96 -23.50 -14.38
C THR A 674 -8.16 -22.23 -13.56
N ILE A 675 -7.60 -22.21 -12.35
CA ILE A 675 -7.53 -21.01 -11.51
C ILE A 675 -6.21 -20.32 -11.81
N SER A 676 -6.24 -19.08 -12.27
CA SER A 676 -5.06 -18.28 -12.59
C SER A 676 -5.00 -17.04 -11.69
N ILE A 677 -3.85 -16.87 -11.03
CA ILE A 677 -3.45 -15.63 -10.39
C ILE A 677 -2.62 -14.86 -11.41
N SER A 678 -3.02 -13.62 -11.70
CA SER A 678 -2.35 -12.83 -12.73
C SER A 678 -0.89 -12.56 -12.37
N GLU A 679 -0.06 -12.34 -13.38
CA GLU A 679 1.34 -11.93 -13.22
C GLU A 679 1.47 -10.63 -12.39
N TRP A 680 0.46 -9.77 -12.45
CA TRP A 680 0.38 -8.55 -11.65
C TRP A 680 0.16 -8.85 -10.17
N ASP A 681 -0.65 -9.86 -9.85
CA ASP A 681 -0.96 -10.25 -8.47
C ASP A 681 0.15 -11.10 -7.83
N THR A 682 0.84 -11.95 -8.60
CA THR A 682 1.98 -12.72 -8.10
C THR A 682 3.19 -11.82 -7.83
N GLY A 683 3.37 -10.78 -8.66
CA GLY A 683 4.52 -9.89 -8.60
C GLY A 683 5.86 -10.57 -8.89
N LEU A 684 5.82 -11.76 -9.48
CA LEU A 684 6.99 -12.56 -9.78
C LEU A 684 7.52 -12.18 -11.15
N THR A 685 8.59 -11.41 -11.16
CA THR A 685 9.22 -10.95 -12.39
C THR A 685 10.72 -11.18 -12.32
N ASP A 686 11.29 -11.71 -13.39
CA ASP A 686 12.73 -11.74 -13.63
C ASP A 686 13.08 -10.88 -14.84
N PHE A 687 14.26 -10.30 -14.82
CA PHE A 687 14.76 -9.49 -15.93
C PHE A 687 16.09 -10.04 -16.40
N GLU A 688 16.24 -10.17 -17.71
CA GLU A 688 17.49 -10.61 -18.33
C GLU A 688 17.85 -9.66 -19.47
N ARG A 689 19.04 -9.06 -19.40
CA ARG A 689 19.53 -8.19 -20.49
C ARG A 689 19.72 -9.03 -21.75
N VAL A 690 19.31 -8.48 -22.89
CA VAL A 690 19.54 -9.14 -24.17
C VAL A 690 21.03 -9.05 -24.52
N ALA A 691 21.68 -10.21 -24.60
CA ALA A 691 23.12 -10.29 -24.86
C ALA A 691 23.49 -9.70 -26.23
N GLY A 692 24.62 -9.00 -26.30
CA GLY A 692 25.15 -8.44 -27.55
C GLY A 692 24.43 -7.19 -28.07
N VAL A 693 23.43 -6.67 -27.36
CA VAL A 693 22.76 -5.41 -27.71
C VAL A 693 23.33 -4.27 -26.89
N GLU A 694 24.01 -3.35 -27.57
CA GLU A 694 24.53 -2.12 -26.95
C GLU A 694 23.39 -1.21 -26.47
N PRO A 695 23.62 -0.37 -25.45
CA PRO A 695 22.65 0.63 -25.04
C PRO A 695 22.27 1.55 -26.21
N PHE A 696 20.99 1.92 -26.27
CA PHE A 696 20.40 2.65 -27.39
C PHE A 696 19.56 3.84 -26.88
N THR A 697 19.09 4.67 -27.80
CA THR A 697 18.20 5.81 -27.57
C THR A 697 16.93 5.63 -28.41
N LEU A 698 15.96 6.52 -28.23
CA LEU A 698 14.71 6.48 -28.98
C LEU A 698 14.93 6.57 -30.51
N GLU A 699 16.03 7.20 -30.96
CA GLU A 699 16.35 7.40 -32.37
C GLU A 699 16.95 6.15 -33.04
N ASN A 700 17.54 5.23 -32.26
CA ASN A 700 18.23 4.06 -32.78
C ASN A 700 17.76 2.75 -32.13
N LEU A 701 16.44 2.61 -31.95
CA LEU A 701 15.82 1.39 -31.40
C LEU A 701 16.32 0.13 -32.12
N PRO A 702 16.67 -0.95 -31.38
CA PRO A 702 16.99 -2.25 -31.94
C PRO A 702 15.86 -2.73 -32.85
N GLU A 703 16.20 -3.37 -33.97
CA GLU A 703 15.26 -3.71 -35.04
C GLU A 703 14.04 -4.49 -34.52
N GLU A 704 14.26 -5.51 -33.68
CA GLU A 704 13.18 -6.34 -33.13
C GLU A 704 12.23 -5.55 -32.23
N PHE A 705 12.78 -4.68 -31.37
CA PHE A 705 11.96 -3.84 -30.49
C PHE A 705 11.20 -2.78 -31.29
N ARG A 706 11.84 -2.18 -32.30
CA ARG A 706 11.21 -1.21 -33.21
C ARG A 706 10.01 -1.81 -33.94
N LYS A 707 10.13 -3.03 -34.47
CA LYS A 707 9.02 -3.74 -35.13
C LYS A 707 7.80 -3.90 -34.22
N GLN A 708 8.02 -4.22 -32.94
CA GLN A 708 6.93 -4.34 -31.97
C GLN A 708 6.29 -2.98 -31.66
N VAL A 709 7.10 -1.94 -31.46
CA VAL A 709 6.62 -0.57 -31.23
C VAL A 709 5.78 -0.10 -32.42
N ASP A 710 6.29 -0.25 -33.65
CA ASP A 710 5.61 0.16 -34.88
C ASP A 710 4.30 -0.61 -35.10
N LYS A 711 4.25 -1.90 -34.73
CA LYS A 711 3.00 -2.68 -34.75
C LYS A 711 1.93 -2.08 -33.84
N TYR A 712 2.28 -1.72 -32.60
CA TYR A 712 1.34 -1.08 -31.68
C TYR A 712 0.95 0.32 -32.15
N LYS A 713 1.92 1.10 -32.67
CA LYS A 713 1.63 2.38 -33.31
C LYS A 713 0.60 2.22 -34.43
N GLN A 714 0.81 1.30 -35.36
CA GLN A 714 -0.16 1.06 -36.45
C GLN A 714 -1.55 0.67 -35.93
N HIS A 715 -1.63 -0.09 -34.84
CA HIS A 715 -2.89 -0.44 -34.21
C HIS A 715 -3.59 0.80 -33.62
N PHE A 716 -2.85 1.64 -32.90
CA PHE A 716 -3.40 2.86 -32.31
C PHE A 716 -3.72 3.95 -33.36
N PHE A 717 -2.83 4.19 -34.32
CA PHE A 717 -2.95 5.28 -35.31
C PHE A 717 -3.88 4.94 -36.48
N ARG A 718 -4.42 3.71 -36.59
CA ARG A 718 -5.46 3.39 -37.57
C ARG A 718 -6.75 4.18 -37.33
N ASP A 719 -7.10 4.40 -36.06
CA ASP A 719 -8.30 5.15 -35.68
C ASP A 719 -8.22 6.66 -35.98
N ALA A 720 -7.06 7.19 -36.38
CA ALA A 720 -6.87 8.61 -36.70
C ALA A 720 -6.89 8.92 -38.21
N LEU A 721 -6.84 7.90 -39.07
CA LEU A 721 -6.81 8.05 -40.53
C LEU A 721 -8.14 7.75 -41.22
N GLU A 722 -9.12 7.20 -40.49
CA GLU A 722 -10.50 7.04 -41.00
C GLU A 722 -11.40 8.26 -40.70
N ASP A 723 -10.94 9.19 -39.85
CA ASP A 723 -11.63 10.46 -39.51
C ASP A 723 -10.95 11.72 -40.09
N SER A 724 -10.03 11.56 -41.07
CA SER A 724 -9.39 12.68 -41.79
C SER A 724 -9.93 12.88 -43.19
#